data_AF-A0A4Y9XLX5-F1
#
_entry.id   AF-A0A4Y9XLX5-F1
#
_cell.length_a   1.000
_cell.length_b   1.000
_cell.length_c   1.000
_cell.angle_alpha   90.00
_cell.angle_beta   90.00
_cell.angle_gamma   90.00
#
_symmetry.space_group_name_H-M   'P 1'
#
loop_
_entity.id
_entity.type
_entity.pdbx_description
1 polymer ?
#
loop_
_entity_poly.entity_id
_entity_poly.type
_entity_poly.pdbx_seq_one_letter_code
_entity_poly.pdbx_strand_id
1 'polypeptide(L)'
;MADANVAIGSSQWSKFTVKPTPHLHTRPLTAFDAVVAADADDHVNIITSPTESWIPEFPIITNREITTYADGLWGPQEYTRWPQIFSESIFHHACIPLKGSPDAPADSVYDGFGSFFFTDTALNFDDIYDCETPGFGRMDTKVLTELKAQAELAICKLRAAEAAVSARDAAPDNNPNIGRDPHTHNRHVYPPPLFSSLGNNLKILLRNAVDRLQYLPCTRAHVLVTGRMAHRLILEIYGLSIYRTVVVHRLANPTPNAIGRALRVRGAFVRNAASAQLLFRLGIPFWFLQRFRLDINIHRVVRPKSWTDDLNSMPVGMKVPKSWYDADGTQQDPARWVHPSLLYVCTTLCSSTLPRLEDVIVSEAPATKRHKGPLGPPSQEKSQCASGSKQKKVRRGGKHRATHPRPFHAAFAYESPPSDILADTPNWQRALRQVSPLPNPPPKAAVYYFPPPFIFTSAGDKLGRYIHNYARIRMFCRQRLLEPHFEGRPLKISEWKHALYGDYRVDDSTATPSSEAAIDQNARMRHEHKQAVRRLFATSAGLASYSEDMWPRFRRDRITFSQAASDRALAREVIWEVNEMNWRCELRALNALIVGAERSEWVRWEQEQAVCGVWQEALAVTGHSALFCSGQSKFCWTPVIEDGWQQRGRNLTAFIRIMSRWPNFPSTLRDRLFTLTKHDQPEEFDRLESIAVDFYVSTFVSQYHRLPCVPLRRLVNPPSVLSASEGMSA
;
A
#
# COMPACT_ATOMS: atom_id res chain seq x y z
N MET A 1 4.16 35.78 -0.94
CA MET A 1 2.85 36.00 -0.29
C MET A 1 2.93 35.76 1.22
N ALA A 2 3.98 36.26 1.90
CA ALA A 2 4.05 36.18 3.36
C ALA A 2 3.35 37.37 4.06
N ASP A 3 2.91 38.40 3.32
CA ASP A 3 2.29 39.61 3.90
C ASP A 3 0.87 39.89 3.36
N ALA A 4 -0.01 38.89 3.35
CA ALA A 4 -1.41 39.09 2.96
C ALA A 4 -2.37 39.36 4.15
N ASN A 5 -1.86 39.51 5.38
CA ASN A 5 -2.67 39.69 6.59
C ASN A 5 -2.38 40.98 7.37
N VAL A 6 -1.87 42.03 6.72
CA VAL A 6 -1.91 43.37 7.31
C VAL A 6 -3.29 43.95 7.02
N ALA A 7 -4.05 44.28 8.07
CA ALA A 7 -5.26 45.08 7.93
C ALA A 7 -4.85 46.47 7.40
N ILE A 8 -5.02 46.70 6.09
CA ILE A 8 -4.70 47.98 5.46
C ILE A 8 -5.87 48.94 5.76
N GLY A 9 -5.59 49.93 6.60
CA GLY A 9 -6.48 51.06 6.84
C GLY A 9 -6.83 51.78 5.53
N SER A 10 -8.07 52.24 5.45
CA SER A 10 -8.66 52.92 4.30
C SER A 10 -7.77 54.06 3.78
N SER A 11 -7.02 53.78 2.73
CA SER A 11 -6.45 54.81 1.86
C SER A 11 -7.05 54.64 0.47
N GLN A 12 -7.50 55.74 -0.11
CA GLN A 12 -8.08 55.84 -1.44
C GLN A 12 -7.01 55.51 -2.48
N TRP A 13 -6.88 54.25 -2.87
CA TRP A 13 -6.00 53.86 -3.96
C TRP A 13 -6.82 53.93 -5.25
N SER A 14 -6.33 54.69 -6.22
CA SER A 14 -6.89 54.76 -7.58
C SER A 14 -7.05 53.35 -8.13
N LYS A 15 -8.26 53.01 -8.59
CA LYS A 15 -8.63 51.70 -9.14
C LYS A 15 -7.64 51.28 -10.25
N PHE A 16 -6.69 50.42 -9.91
CA PHE A 16 -5.77 49.80 -10.86
C PHE A 16 -6.59 49.10 -11.94
N THR A 17 -6.38 49.45 -13.21
CA THR A 17 -7.14 48.88 -14.34
C THR A 17 -6.16 48.57 -15.47
N VAL A 18 -5.93 47.27 -15.70
CA VAL A 18 -5.10 46.78 -16.82
C VAL A 18 -5.78 47.12 -18.15
N LYS A 19 -5.02 47.64 -19.12
CA LYS A 19 -5.52 48.01 -20.46
C LYS A 19 -4.62 47.42 -21.55
N PRO A 20 -5.16 47.10 -22.75
CA PRO A 20 -4.34 46.75 -23.91
C PRO A 20 -3.39 47.89 -24.32
N THR A 21 -2.31 47.55 -25.02
CA THR A 21 -1.32 48.50 -25.56
C THR A 21 -1.23 48.43 -27.10
N PRO A 22 -2.24 48.90 -27.86
CA PRO A 22 -2.30 48.76 -29.32
C PRO A 22 -1.06 49.26 -30.07
N HIS A 23 -0.44 50.32 -29.55
CA HIS A 23 0.76 50.93 -30.12
C HIS A 23 2.00 50.01 -30.09
N LEU A 24 1.97 48.90 -29.35
CA LEU A 24 3.05 47.92 -29.28
C LEU A 24 2.79 46.65 -30.09
N HIS A 25 1.59 46.46 -30.67
CA HIS A 25 1.18 45.21 -31.33
C HIS A 25 2.01 44.83 -32.57
N THR A 26 2.72 45.80 -33.16
CA THR A 26 3.61 45.56 -34.30
C THR A 26 4.94 44.90 -33.91
N ARG A 27 5.25 44.83 -32.61
CA ARG A 27 6.46 44.19 -32.09
C ARG A 27 6.27 42.68 -31.96
N PRO A 28 7.26 41.85 -32.32
CA PRO A 28 7.24 40.43 -32.01
C PRO A 28 7.09 40.21 -30.50
N LEU A 29 6.22 39.28 -30.10
CA LEU A 29 6.03 38.94 -28.69
C LEU A 29 7.29 38.28 -28.11
N THR A 30 7.68 38.75 -26.94
CA THR A 30 8.75 38.16 -26.12
C THR A 30 8.15 37.36 -24.95
N ALA A 31 9.03 36.75 -24.14
CA ALA A 31 8.62 36.03 -22.93
C ALA A 31 7.95 36.94 -21.86
N PHE A 32 8.08 38.26 -22.00
CA PHE A 32 7.59 39.24 -21.02
C PHE A 32 6.35 39.99 -21.50
N ASP A 33 5.91 39.73 -22.73
CA ASP A 33 4.72 40.31 -23.34
C ASP A 33 3.49 39.42 -23.13
N ALA A 34 2.33 39.87 -23.62
CA ALA A 34 1.06 39.25 -23.33
C ALA A 34 0.14 39.22 -24.56
N VAL A 35 -0.14 38.01 -25.07
CA VAL A 35 -1.33 37.79 -25.93
C VAL A 35 -2.59 38.10 -25.11
N VAL A 36 -2.60 37.65 -23.85
CA VAL A 36 -3.61 38.04 -22.87
C VAL A 36 -3.00 38.40 -21.52
N ALA A 37 -3.62 39.36 -20.85
CA ALA A 37 -3.32 39.73 -19.47
C ALA A 37 -4.58 39.77 -18.61
N ALA A 38 -4.43 39.53 -17.31
CA ALA A 38 -5.46 39.74 -16.30
C ALA A 38 -4.85 40.44 -15.07
N ASP A 39 -5.71 41.12 -14.30
CA ASP A 39 -5.35 41.60 -12.96
C ASP A 39 -5.06 40.40 -12.04
N ALA A 40 -4.07 40.53 -11.16
CA ALA A 40 -3.76 39.52 -10.14
C ALA A 40 -4.57 39.72 -8.84
N ASP A 41 -5.43 40.75 -8.80
CA ASP A 41 -6.26 41.14 -7.65
C ASP A 41 -5.46 41.53 -6.40
N ASP A 42 -4.21 41.98 -6.59
CA ASP A 42 -3.32 42.48 -5.53
C ASP A 42 -2.85 43.94 -5.76
N HIS A 43 -3.48 44.63 -6.72
CA HIS A 43 -3.24 46.02 -7.11
C HIS A 43 -1.84 46.36 -7.64
N VAL A 44 -0.92 45.40 -7.73
CA VAL A 44 0.48 45.63 -8.11
C VAL A 44 0.91 44.74 -9.28
N ASN A 45 0.42 43.50 -9.29
CA ASN A 45 0.82 42.50 -10.25
C ASN A 45 -0.26 42.27 -11.30
N ILE A 46 0.20 41.80 -12.45
CA ILE A 46 -0.64 41.26 -13.51
C ILE A 46 -0.19 39.84 -13.80
N ILE A 47 -1.12 39.04 -14.32
CA ILE A 47 -0.81 37.74 -14.89
C ILE A 47 -0.84 37.88 -16.40
N THR A 48 0.28 37.57 -17.04
CA THR A 48 0.46 37.67 -18.50
C THR A 48 0.73 36.32 -19.11
N SER A 49 0.25 36.08 -20.33
CA SER A 49 0.70 34.93 -21.12
C SER A 49 1.00 35.36 -22.55
N PRO A 50 2.23 35.11 -23.04
CA PRO A 50 2.55 35.27 -24.46
C PRO A 50 2.22 34.01 -25.28
N THR A 51 1.90 32.89 -24.63
CA THR A 51 1.72 31.58 -25.28
C THR A 51 0.26 31.14 -25.33
N GLU A 52 -0.59 31.66 -24.45
CA GLU A 52 -1.99 31.24 -24.30
C GLU A 52 -2.97 32.39 -24.58
N SER A 53 -4.21 32.03 -24.89
CA SER A 53 -5.30 32.98 -25.16
C SER A 53 -6.23 33.20 -23.96
N TRP A 54 -5.91 32.62 -22.81
CA TRP A 54 -6.67 32.66 -21.57
C TRP A 54 -5.75 32.72 -20.34
N ILE A 55 -6.29 33.16 -19.20
CA ILE A 55 -5.60 33.20 -17.91
C ILE A 55 -6.36 32.32 -16.91
N PRO A 56 -5.73 31.34 -16.23
CA PRO A 56 -6.33 30.60 -15.13
C PRO A 56 -6.41 31.46 -13.87
N GLU A 57 -7.45 31.26 -13.08
CA GLU A 57 -7.45 31.63 -11.66
C GLU A 57 -6.22 31.05 -10.95
N PHE A 58 -5.57 31.87 -10.13
CA PHE A 58 -4.35 31.47 -9.42
C PHE A 58 -4.70 30.44 -8.32
N PRO A 59 -3.97 29.31 -8.20
CA PRO A 59 -4.33 28.26 -7.27
C PRO A 59 -3.95 28.65 -5.83
N ILE A 60 -4.90 29.23 -5.08
CA ILE A 60 -4.75 29.61 -3.67
C ILE A 60 -5.46 28.59 -2.79
N ILE A 61 -4.90 28.24 -1.62
CA ILE A 61 -5.60 27.41 -0.63
C ILE A 61 -6.38 28.33 0.33
N THR A 62 -7.62 28.67 -0.03
CA THR A 62 -8.48 29.62 0.70
C THR A 62 -8.71 29.24 2.17
N ASN A 63 -8.77 27.95 2.49
CA ASN A 63 -9.01 27.43 3.85
C ASN A 63 -7.80 26.72 4.47
N ARG A 64 -6.60 26.88 3.88
CA ARG A 64 -5.37 26.18 4.29
C ARG A 64 -5.48 24.64 4.35
N GLU A 65 -6.46 24.03 3.68
CA GLU A 65 -6.64 22.59 3.53
C GLU A 65 -6.85 22.21 2.06
N ILE A 66 -6.15 21.18 1.59
CA ILE A 66 -6.43 20.57 0.28
C ILE A 66 -7.57 19.58 0.46
N THR A 67 -8.70 19.84 -0.20
CA THR A 67 -9.94 19.07 -0.04
C THR A 67 -10.21 18.24 -1.28
N THR A 68 -10.69 17.01 -1.07
CA THR A 68 -11.18 16.17 -2.15
C THR A 68 -12.65 16.47 -2.43
N TYR A 69 -12.96 16.74 -3.70
CA TYR A 69 -14.30 17.08 -4.19
C TYR A 69 -15.05 15.86 -4.75
N ALA A 70 -16.29 16.05 -5.18
CA ALA A 70 -17.19 14.96 -5.59
C ALA A 70 -16.74 14.21 -6.84
N ASP A 71 -15.86 14.81 -7.63
CA ASP A 71 -15.17 14.17 -8.75
C ASP A 71 -13.88 13.42 -8.32
N GLY A 72 -13.52 13.45 -7.04
CA GLY A 72 -12.30 12.88 -6.47
C GLY A 72 -11.03 13.72 -6.73
N LEU A 73 -11.17 14.92 -7.29
CA LEU A 73 -10.08 15.86 -7.58
C LEU A 73 -9.87 16.86 -6.43
N TRP A 74 -8.79 17.64 -6.51
CA TRP A 74 -8.40 18.62 -5.49
C TRP A 74 -8.73 20.07 -5.86
N GLY A 75 -9.70 20.30 -6.76
CA GLY A 75 -10.06 21.63 -7.23
C GLY A 75 -8.84 22.36 -7.82
N PRO A 76 -8.55 23.61 -7.44
CA PRO A 76 -7.45 24.39 -8.02
C PRO A 76 -6.06 23.82 -7.68
N GLN A 77 -5.94 22.97 -6.65
CA GLN A 77 -4.69 22.28 -6.29
C GLN A 77 -4.45 21.00 -7.11
N GLU A 78 -5.36 20.64 -8.01
CA GLU A 78 -5.21 19.48 -8.88
C GLU A 78 -4.19 19.75 -10.00
N TYR A 79 -2.91 19.47 -9.72
CA TYR A 79 -1.79 19.72 -10.64
C TYR A 79 -1.90 19.05 -12.02
N THR A 80 -2.69 17.98 -12.11
CA THR A 80 -2.94 17.28 -13.38
C THR A 80 -3.98 17.99 -14.26
N ARG A 81 -4.80 18.86 -13.67
CA ARG A 81 -5.93 19.55 -14.32
C ARG A 81 -5.82 21.06 -14.34
N TRP A 82 -5.11 21.64 -13.39
CA TRP A 82 -4.99 23.07 -13.23
C TRP A 82 -3.50 23.46 -13.14
N PRO A 83 -3.05 24.51 -13.86
CA PRO A 83 -1.67 24.95 -13.80
C PRO A 83 -1.22 25.28 -12.38
N GLN A 84 -0.03 24.81 -11.98
CA GLN A 84 0.59 25.10 -10.68
C GLN A 84 1.77 26.06 -10.85
N ILE A 85 2.33 26.55 -9.75
CA ILE A 85 3.60 27.30 -9.80
C ILE A 85 4.72 26.38 -10.28
N PHE A 86 5.51 26.89 -11.22
CA PHE A 86 6.70 26.24 -11.73
C PHE A 86 7.74 26.05 -10.64
N SER A 87 8.26 24.83 -10.54
CA SER A 87 9.45 24.49 -9.76
C SER A 87 10.34 23.56 -10.56
N GLU A 88 11.64 23.84 -10.52
CA GLU A 88 12.66 23.02 -11.18
C GLU A 88 12.72 21.59 -10.61
N SER A 89 12.37 21.40 -9.33
CA SER A 89 12.36 20.08 -8.69
C SER A 89 11.28 19.14 -9.21
N ILE A 90 10.23 19.69 -9.84
CA ILE A 90 9.07 18.96 -10.39
C ILE A 90 8.72 19.47 -11.79
N PHE A 91 9.75 19.77 -12.59
CA PHE A 91 9.61 20.33 -13.95
C PHE A 91 8.59 19.57 -14.80
N HIS A 92 8.56 18.24 -14.68
CA HIS A 92 7.67 17.36 -15.43
C HIS A 92 6.17 17.61 -15.22
N HIS A 93 5.76 18.29 -14.14
CA HIS A 93 4.36 18.67 -13.93
C HIS A 93 3.87 19.68 -14.98
N ALA A 94 4.70 20.66 -15.35
CA ALA A 94 4.38 21.58 -16.45
C ALA A 94 4.29 20.87 -17.81
N CYS A 95 4.87 19.67 -17.90
CA CYS A 95 4.92 18.85 -19.11
C CYS A 95 3.76 17.85 -19.20
N ILE A 96 2.84 17.81 -18.22
CA ILE A 96 1.68 16.91 -18.27
C ILE A 96 0.88 17.20 -19.55
N PRO A 97 0.62 16.21 -20.41
CA PRO A 97 -0.07 16.44 -21.67
C PRO A 97 -1.51 16.90 -21.46
N LEU A 98 -2.01 17.72 -22.39
CA LEU A 98 -3.43 18.07 -22.45
C LEU A 98 -4.22 16.96 -23.16
N LYS A 99 -5.51 16.83 -22.82
CA LYS A 99 -6.45 15.92 -23.49
C LYS A 99 -6.42 16.14 -25.02
N GLY A 100 -6.39 15.05 -25.78
CA GLY A 100 -6.32 15.08 -27.24
C GLY A 100 -5.00 15.61 -27.82
N SER A 101 -3.92 15.71 -27.02
CA SER A 101 -2.57 15.91 -27.56
C SER A 101 -1.99 14.57 -28.07
N PRO A 102 -1.07 14.57 -29.06
CA PRO A 102 -0.51 13.34 -29.62
C PRO A 102 0.17 12.43 -28.59
N ASP A 103 0.67 13.02 -27.50
CA ASP A 103 1.38 12.32 -26.45
C ASP A 103 0.50 11.96 -25.24
N ALA A 104 -0.78 12.34 -25.24
CA ALA A 104 -1.70 12.06 -24.13
C ALA A 104 -2.04 10.57 -24.00
N PRO A 105 -2.37 10.09 -22.77
CA PRO A 105 -3.10 8.84 -22.61
C PRO A 105 -4.52 8.94 -23.20
N ALA A 106 -5.26 7.82 -23.15
CA ALA A 106 -6.65 7.80 -23.57
C ALA A 106 -7.52 8.80 -22.78
N ASP A 107 -8.60 9.26 -23.42
CA ASP A 107 -9.55 10.20 -22.86
C ASP A 107 -10.15 9.73 -21.52
N SER A 108 -10.27 8.41 -21.31
CA SER A 108 -10.71 7.79 -20.06
C SER A 108 -9.90 8.22 -18.83
N VAL A 109 -8.60 8.51 -18.99
CA VAL A 109 -7.73 9.01 -17.90
C VAL A 109 -8.10 10.45 -17.56
N TYR A 110 -8.51 11.22 -18.56
CA TYR A 110 -8.95 12.60 -18.37
C TYR A 110 -10.35 12.66 -17.79
N ASP A 111 -11.23 11.79 -18.24
CA ASP A 111 -12.65 11.88 -17.93
C ASP A 111 -12.97 11.41 -16.52
N GLY A 112 -14.15 11.79 -16.06
CA GLY A 112 -14.69 11.31 -14.80
C GLY A 112 -15.02 9.84 -14.83
N PHE A 113 -15.11 9.25 -13.64
CA PHE A 113 -15.78 7.97 -13.52
C PHE A 113 -17.28 8.19 -13.72
N GLY A 114 -17.90 7.45 -14.65
CA GLY A 114 -19.35 7.49 -14.85
C GLY A 114 -20.12 7.01 -13.60
N SER A 115 -21.43 7.24 -13.52
CA SER A 115 -22.26 6.93 -12.33
C SER A 115 -22.14 5.48 -11.83
N PHE A 116 -21.84 4.54 -12.72
CA PHE A 116 -21.74 3.09 -12.49
C PHE A 116 -20.32 2.59 -12.22
N PHE A 117 -19.40 3.46 -11.78
CA PHE A 117 -18.00 3.05 -11.52
C PHE A 117 -17.80 2.14 -10.30
N PHE A 118 -18.83 2.01 -9.46
CA PHE A 118 -18.78 1.29 -8.19
C PHE A 118 -19.89 0.24 -8.13
N THR A 119 -19.50 -0.97 -7.75
CA THR A 119 -20.40 -2.11 -7.53
C THR A 119 -20.35 -2.48 -6.05
N ASP A 120 -21.48 -2.37 -5.36
CA ASP A 120 -21.60 -2.81 -3.96
C ASP A 120 -21.54 -4.35 -3.90
N THR A 121 -20.70 -4.90 -3.02
CA THR A 121 -20.57 -6.36 -2.87
C THR A 121 -21.85 -7.01 -2.34
N ALA A 122 -22.72 -6.28 -1.65
CA ALA A 122 -24.01 -6.81 -1.20
C ALA A 122 -25.03 -7.01 -2.32
N LEU A 123 -24.81 -6.43 -3.51
CA LEU A 123 -25.77 -6.42 -4.61
C LEU A 123 -25.39 -7.34 -5.78
N ASN A 124 -24.20 -7.93 -5.78
CA ASN A 124 -23.72 -8.71 -6.92
C ASN A 124 -23.28 -10.13 -6.52
N PHE A 125 -24.17 -11.11 -6.68
CA PHE A 125 -23.97 -12.49 -6.25
C PHE A 125 -23.02 -13.31 -7.14
N ASP A 126 -22.30 -12.74 -8.09
CA ASP A 126 -21.41 -13.46 -9.02
C ASP A 126 -19.92 -13.06 -8.91
N ASP A 127 -19.52 -12.20 -7.96
CA ASP A 127 -18.11 -11.80 -7.79
C ASP A 127 -17.28 -12.84 -7.02
N ILE A 128 -16.06 -13.08 -7.52
CA ILE A 128 -15.04 -14.01 -7.02
C ILE A 128 -14.44 -13.54 -5.67
N TYR A 129 -14.66 -12.27 -5.33
CA TYR A 129 -14.14 -11.64 -4.13
C TYR A 129 -15.21 -10.92 -3.32
N ASP A 130 -16.34 -11.59 -3.13
CA ASP A 130 -17.42 -11.18 -2.23
C ASP A 130 -16.87 -10.76 -0.86
N CYS A 131 -17.43 -9.65 -0.37
CA CYS A 131 -17.18 -9.10 0.95
C CYS A 131 -18.54 -8.88 1.60
N GLU A 132 -18.80 -9.58 2.70
CA GLU A 132 -20.04 -9.46 3.46
C GLU A 132 -20.10 -8.17 4.29
N THR A 133 -19.05 -7.34 4.30
CA THR A 133 -19.00 -6.09 5.04
C THR A 133 -19.87 -5.03 4.34
N PRO A 134 -20.96 -4.53 4.96
CA PRO A 134 -21.84 -3.56 4.34
C PRO A 134 -21.14 -2.24 4.00
N GLY A 135 -21.52 -1.62 2.88
CA GLY A 135 -20.96 -0.33 2.43
C GLY A 135 -19.58 -0.43 1.77
N PHE A 136 -19.03 -1.64 1.66
CA PHE A 136 -17.84 -1.93 0.88
C PHE A 136 -18.26 -2.50 -0.48
N GLY A 137 -17.41 -2.25 -1.48
CA GLY A 137 -17.64 -2.72 -2.83
C GLY A 137 -16.38 -2.56 -3.66
N ARG A 138 -16.53 -2.65 -4.98
CA ARG A 138 -15.41 -2.69 -5.92
C ARG A 138 -15.59 -1.68 -7.04
N MET A 139 -14.48 -1.35 -7.68
CA MET A 139 -14.54 -0.67 -8.96
C MET A 139 -15.17 -1.60 -9.99
N ASP A 140 -16.06 -1.06 -10.83
CA ASP A 140 -16.64 -1.80 -11.94
C ASP A 140 -15.55 -2.46 -12.79
N THR A 141 -15.81 -3.70 -13.24
CA THR A 141 -14.80 -4.52 -13.90
C THR A 141 -14.30 -3.90 -15.20
N LYS A 142 -15.16 -3.23 -15.98
CA LYS A 142 -14.76 -2.59 -17.23
C LYS A 142 -13.90 -1.36 -16.94
N VAL A 143 -14.32 -0.54 -15.97
CA VAL A 143 -13.56 0.64 -15.52
C VAL A 143 -12.18 0.24 -15.00
N LEU A 144 -12.10 -0.79 -14.16
CA LEU A 144 -10.83 -1.29 -13.62
C LEU A 144 -9.94 -1.89 -14.72
N THR A 145 -10.50 -2.61 -15.68
CA THR A 145 -9.74 -3.20 -16.80
C THR A 145 -9.12 -2.11 -17.66
N GLU A 146 -9.88 -1.07 -18.00
CA GLU A 146 -9.38 0.10 -18.73
C GLU A 146 -8.30 0.83 -17.93
N LEU A 147 -8.53 1.10 -16.63
CA LEU A 147 -7.55 1.75 -15.76
C LEU A 147 -6.22 0.97 -15.70
N LYS A 148 -6.29 -0.36 -15.60
CA LYS A 148 -5.13 -1.25 -15.63
C LYS A 148 -4.37 -1.16 -16.96
N ALA A 149 -5.09 -1.15 -18.08
CA ALA A 149 -4.48 -1.02 -19.40
C ALA A 149 -3.74 0.33 -19.53
N GLN A 150 -4.38 1.43 -19.13
CA GLN A 150 -3.76 2.76 -19.14
C GLN A 150 -2.54 2.84 -18.20
N ALA A 151 -2.60 2.21 -17.03
CA ALA A 151 -1.48 2.16 -16.10
C ALA A 151 -0.26 1.42 -16.68
N GLU A 152 -0.47 0.26 -17.30
CA GLU A 152 0.62 -0.48 -17.95
C GLU A 152 1.19 0.26 -19.16
N LEU A 153 0.33 0.91 -19.97
CA LEU A 153 0.78 1.76 -21.08
C LEU A 153 1.66 2.93 -20.58
N ALA A 154 1.27 3.60 -19.48
CA ALA A 154 2.06 4.66 -18.87
C ALA A 154 3.44 4.15 -18.42
N ILE A 155 3.47 3.02 -17.72
CA ILE A 155 4.71 2.37 -17.26
C ILE A 155 5.61 2.00 -18.45
N CYS A 156 5.04 1.43 -19.52
CA CYS A 156 5.77 1.07 -20.73
C CYS A 156 6.33 2.30 -21.46
N LYS A 157 5.54 3.37 -21.58
CA LYS A 157 5.98 4.64 -22.19
C LYS A 157 7.16 5.25 -21.42
N LEU A 158 7.09 5.26 -20.10
CA LEU A 158 8.20 5.74 -19.28
C LEU A 158 9.45 4.87 -19.46
N ARG A 159 9.33 3.54 -19.40
CA ARG A 159 10.45 2.61 -19.64
C ARG A 159 11.13 2.88 -20.98
N ALA A 160 10.35 3.06 -22.04
CA ALA A 160 10.87 3.40 -23.37
C ALA A 160 11.62 4.75 -23.36
N ALA A 161 11.09 5.76 -22.66
CA ALA A 161 11.77 7.03 -22.47
C ALA A 161 13.10 6.89 -21.69
N GLU A 162 13.14 6.10 -20.60
CA GLU A 162 14.39 5.88 -19.84
C GLU A 162 15.43 5.12 -20.67
N ALA A 163 14.99 4.11 -21.44
CA ALA A 163 15.86 3.36 -22.34
C ALA A 163 16.43 4.25 -23.45
N ALA A 164 15.61 5.11 -24.06
CA ALA A 164 16.06 6.05 -25.09
C ALA A 164 17.09 7.05 -24.56
N VAL A 165 16.94 7.53 -23.32
CA VAL A 165 17.93 8.39 -22.66
C VAL A 165 19.23 7.60 -22.41
N SER A 166 19.13 6.41 -21.83
CA SER A 166 20.30 5.58 -21.50
C SER A 166 21.11 5.18 -22.73
N ALA A 167 20.44 4.84 -23.84
CA ALA A 167 21.10 4.49 -25.10
C ALA A 167 21.89 5.67 -25.69
N ARG A 168 21.45 6.90 -25.45
CA ARG A 168 22.14 8.11 -25.90
C ARG A 168 23.35 8.43 -25.05
N ASP A 169 23.24 8.28 -23.73
CA ASP A 169 24.36 8.48 -22.81
C ASP A 169 25.48 7.44 -23.03
N ALA A 170 25.15 6.27 -23.59
CA ALA A 170 26.10 5.22 -23.93
C ALA A 170 26.76 5.39 -25.33
N ALA A 171 26.31 6.34 -26.16
CA ALA A 171 26.89 6.53 -27.49
C ALA A 171 28.26 7.22 -27.39
N PRO A 172 29.33 6.68 -28.01
CA PRO A 172 30.64 7.32 -28.01
C PRO A 172 30.61 8.63 -28.79
N ASP A 173 31.20 9.69 -28.23
CA ASP A 173 31.40 10.99 -28.88
C ASP A 173 32.27 10.82 -30.14
N ASN A 174 31.63 10.65 -31.30
CA ASN A 174 32.29 10.52 -32.60
C ASN A 174 32.68 11.86 -33.24
N ASN A 175 32.95 12.91 -32.43
CA ASN A 175 33.35 14.21 -32.97
C ASN A 175 34.84 14.49 -32.71
N PRO A 176 35.74 14.26 -33.68
CA PRO A 176 37.18 14.47 -33.52
C PRO A 176 37.63 15.95 -33.52
N ASN A 177 36.70 16.92 -33.64
CA ASN A 177 37.03 18.33 -33.86
C ASN A 177 36.74 19.30 -32.69
N ILE A 178 36.52 18.80 -31.47
CA ILE A 178 36.48 19.67 -30.28
C ILE A 178 37.76 19.44 -29.49
N GLY A 179 38.74 20.32 -29.71
CA GLY A 179 39.95 20.40 -28.89
C GLY A 179 39.56 20.44 -27.42
N ARG A 180 40.12 19.49 -26.64
CA ARG A 180 40.00 19.46 -25.19
C ARG A 180 40.69 20.69 -24.62
N ASP A 181 39.94 21.76 -24.39
CA ASP A 181 40.38 22.86 -23.55
C ASP A 181 40.24 22.43 -22.07
N PRO A 182 41.34 22.33 -21.29
CA PRO A 182 41.30 21.82 -19.92
C PRO A 182 40.56 22.71 -18.92
N HIS A 183 40.14 23.92 -19.32
CA HIS A 183 39.63 24.94 -18.39
C HIS A 183 38.11 25.19 -18.43
N THR A 184 37.34 24.49 -19.26
CA THR A 184 35.86 24.56 -19.22
C THR A 184 35.27 23.39 -18.44
N HIS A 185 35.48 23.40 -17.12
CA HIS A 185 34.78 22.52 -16.17
C HIS A 185 33.31 22.95 -15.93
N ASN A 186 32.58 23.36 -16.97
CA ASN A 186 31.16 23.66 -16.83
C ASN A 186 30.32 22.41 -17.06
N ARG A 187 30.53 21.40 -16.20
CA ARG A 187 29.78 20.14 -16.15
C ARG A 187 28.42 20.30 -15.44
N HIS A 188 27.82 21.50 -15.56
CA HIS A 188 26.65 21.95 -14.80
C HIS A 188 25.34 21.91 -15.61
N VAL A 189 25.08 20.89 -16.43
CA VAL A 189 23.71 20.64 -16.95
C VAL A 189 23.44 19.15 -17.14
N TYR A 190 23.85 18.31 -16.18
CA TYR A 190 23.20 17.01 -16.02
C TYR A 190 22.14 17.16 -14.91
N PRO A 191 20.86 16.83 -15.16
CA PRO A 191 19.85 16.91 -14.12
C PRO A 191 20.21 15.93 -12.99
N PRO A 192 19.90 16.25 -11.72
CA PRO A 192 20.41 15.49 -10.57
C PRO A 192 20.04 14.00 -10.61
N PRO A 193 20.81 13.13 -9.92
CA PRO A 193 20.51 11.69 -9.76
C PRO A 193 19.12 11.35 -9.21
N LEU A 194 18.33 12.34 -8.79
CA LEU A 194 16.98 12.23 -8.24
C LEU A 194 15.93 11.77 -9.27
N PHE A 195 16.16 11.93 -10.58
CA PHE A 195 15.11 11.64 -11.57
C PHE A 195 14.94 10.15 -11.88
N SER A 196 15.97 9.31 -11.73
CA SER A 196 15.86 7.86 -11.99
C SER A 196 15.07 7.15 -10.88
N SER A 197 15.26 7.55 -9.62
CA SER A 197 14.47 7.04 -8.49
C SER A 197 13.01 7.50 -8.56
N LEU A 198 12.74 8.75 -8.97
CA LEU A 198 11.37 9.25 -9.16
C LEU A 198 10.56 8.39 -10.13
N GLY A 199 11.13 8.02 -11.28
CA GLY A 199 10.45 7.18 -12.26
C GLY A 199 10.06 5.81 -11.66
N ASN A 200 10.97 5.16 -10.93
CA ASN A 200 10.68 3.91 -10.23
C ASN A 200 9.61 4.06 -9.15
N ASN A 201 9.69 5.13 -8.38
CA ASN A 201 8.75 5.48 -7.33
C ASN A 201 7.31 5.67 -7.86
N LEU A 202 7.14 6.43 -8.95
CA LEU A 202 5.83 6.61 -9.58
C LEU A 202 5.28 5.28 -10.13
N LYS A 203 6.12 4.43 -10.72
CA LYS A 203 5.71 3.09 -11.18
C LYS A 203 5.24 2.20 -10.01
N ILE A 204 5.90 2.27 -8.86
CA ILE A 204 5.50 1.50 -7.66
C ILE A 204 4.15 2.03 -7.12
N LEU A 205 4.01 3.34 -6.98
CA LEU A 205 2.77 3.95 -6.52
C LEU A 205 1.58 3.63 -7.42
N LEU A 206 1.76 3.72 -8.73
CA LEU A 206 0.70 3.45 -9.69
C LEU A 206 0.23 2.00 -9.59
N ARG A 207 1.18 1.05 -9.50
CA ARG A 207 0.82 -0.35 -9.29
C ARG A 207 0.11 -0.56 -7.97
N ASN A 208 0.59 0.04 -6.88
CA ASN A 208 -0.06 -0.08 -5.56
C ASN A 208 -1.51 0.45 -5.59
N ALA A 209 -1.76 1.58 -6.25
CA ALA A 209 -3.11 2.14 -6.39
C ALA A 209 -4.04 1.22 -7.21
N VAL A 210 -3.54 0.68 -8.32
CA VAL A 210 -4.30 -0.23 -9.18
C VAL A 210 -4.57 -1.58 -8.50
N ASP A 211 -3.56 -2.16 -7.86
CA ASP A 211 -3.69 -3.43 -7.14
C ASP A 211 -4.61 -3.29 -5.92
N ARG A 212 -4.60 -2.13 -5.26
CA ARG A 212 -5.53 -1.82 -4.18
C ARG A 212 -6.98 -1.94 -4.65
N LEU A 213 -7.32 -1.32 -5.77
CA LEU A 213 -8.66 -1.37 -6.39
C LEU A 213 -9.02 -2.78 -6.87
N GLN A 214 -8.04 -3.52 -7.37
CA GLN A 214 -8.25 -4.88 -7.87
C GLN A 214 -8.51 -5.87 -6.74
N TYR A 215 -7.71 -5.84 -5.69
CA TYR A 215 -7.69 -6.94 -4.73
C TYR A 215 -8.61 -6.70 -3.53
N LEU A 216 -8.77 -5.45 -3.08
CA LEU A 216 -9.50 -5.15 -1.85
C LEU A 216 -10.78 -4.37 -2.13
N PRO A 217 -11.93 -4.87 -1.67
CA PRO A 217 -13.13 -4.05 -1.62
C PRO A 217 -12.91 -2.90 -0.64
N CYS A 218 -13.45 -1.74 -0.97
CA CYS A 218 -13.39 -0.53 -0.15
C CYS A 218 -14.67 0.29 -0.31
N THR A 219 -14.83 1.36 0.45
CA THR A 219 -16.00 2.25 0.33
C THR A 219 -16.04 2.94 -1.03
N ARG A 220 -17.23 3.37 -1.47
CA ARG A 220 -17.38 4.12 -2.74
C ARG A 220 -16.45 5.33 -2.83
N ALA A 221 -16.27 6.05 -1.72
CA ALA A 221 -15.35 7.18 -1.63
C ALA A 221 -13.89 6.74 -1.80
N HIS A 222 -13.44 5.67 -1.13
CA HIS A 222 -12.10 5.14 -1.31
C HIS A 222 -11.82 4.68 -2.75
N VAL A 223 -12.78 4.02 -3.40
CA VAL A 223 -12.67 3.62 -4.81
C VAL A 223 -12.48 4.84 -5.71
N LEU A 224 -13.31 5.88 -5.52
CA LEU A 224 -13.23 7.13 -6.28
C LEU A 224 -11.85 7.78 -6.13
N VAL A 225 -11.40 8.01 -4.90
CA VAL A 225 -10.14 8.71 -4.63
C VAL A 225 -8.94 7.90 -5.09
N THR A 226 -8.92 6.59 -4.86
CA THR A 226 -7.83 5.71 -5.30
C THR A 226 -7.78 5.61 -6.83
N GLY A 227 -8.93 5.56 -7.51
CA GLY A 227 -9.01 5.61 -8.96
C GLY A 227 -8.47 6.93 -9.52
N ARG A 228 -8.84 8.06 -8.91
CA ARG A 228 -8.27 9.37 -9.27
C ARG A 228 -6.79 9.47 -8.98
N MET A 229 -6.31 8.82 -7.92
CA MET A 229 -4.88 8.72 -7.65
C MET A 229 -4.14 7.99 -8.78
N ALA A 230 -4.68 6.88 -9.27
CA ALA A 230 -4.12 6.21 -10.44
C ALA A 230 -4.12 7.12 -11.68
N HIS A 231 -5.19 7.87 -11.96
CA HIS A 231 -5.21 8.85 -13.07
C HIS A 231 -4.12 9.93 -12.91
N ARG A 232 -3.91 10.44 -11.68
CA ARG A 232 -2.86 11.43 -11.40
C ARG A 232 -1.47 10.88 -11.72
N LEU A 233 -1.18 9.68 -11.21
CA LEU A 233 0.10 9.01 -11.41
C LEU A 233 0.34 8.67 -12.89
N ILE A 234 -0.71 8.26 -13.63
CA ILE A 234 -0.62 8.08 -15.09
C ILE A 234 -0.23 9.40 -15.75
N LEU A 235 -0.97 10.48 -15.53
CA LEU A 235 -0.71 11.78 -16.15
C LEU A 235 0.68 12.33 -15.80
N GLU A 236 1.13 12.15 -14.56
CA GLU A 236 2.47 12.54 -14.12
C GLU A 236 3.57 11.72 -14.79
N ILE A 237 3.39 10.41 -14.94
CA ILE A 237 4.32 9.54 -15.68
C ILE A 237 4.43 9.96 -17.15
N TYR A 238 3.31 10.35 -17.77
CA TYR A 238 3.30 10.90 -19.12
C TYR A 238 4.04 12.25 -19.19
N GLY A 239 3.82 13.14 -18.22
CA GLY A 239 4.56 14.39 -18.09
C GLY A 239 6.07 14.17 -17.93
N LEU A 240 6.47 13.18 -17.11
CA LEU A 240 7.87 12.79 -16.93
C LEU A 240 8.48 12.21 -18.22
N SER A 241 7.69 11.45 -18.98
CA SER A 241 8.11 10.92 -20.27
C SER A 241 8.38 12.04 -21.27
N ILE A 242 7.46 13.01 -21.41
CA ILE A 242 7.62 14.19 -22.28
C ILE A 242 8.80 15.04 -21.83
N TYR A 243 8.95 15.24 -20.52
CA TYR A 243 10.10 15.96 -19.96
C TYR A 243 11.42 15.35 -20.44
N ARG A 244 11.57 14.02 -20.31
CA ARG A 244 12.78 13.30 -20.69
C ARG A 244 13.02 13.26 -22.20
N THR A 245 11.98 13.00 -23.01
CA THR A 245 12.13 12.80 -24.45
C THR A 245 12.08 14.07 -25.29
N VAL A 246 11.51 15.15 -24.75
CA VAL A 246 11.34 16.41 -25.49
C VAL A 246 12.03 17.57 -24.77
N VAL A 247 11.71 17.80 -23.50
CA VAL A 247 12.13 19.02 -22.82
C VAL A 247 13.62 19.02 -22.47
N VAL A 248 14.16 17.91 -21.99
CA VAL A 248 15.62 17.76 -21.74
C VAL A 248 16.43 18.04 -23.01
N HIS A 249 15.93 17.64 -24.18
CA HIS A 249 16.56 17.96 -25.46
C HIS A 249 16.49 19.46 -25.79
N ARG A 250 15.33 20.09 -25.59
CA ARG A 250 15.18 21.54 -25.78
C ARG A 250 16.01 22.35 -24.78
N LEU A 251 16.26 21.82 -23.59
CA LEU A 251 17.14 22.44 -22.58
C LEU A 251 18.60 22.44 -23.05
N ALA A 252 19.08 21.31 -23.57
CA ALA A 252 20.45 21.15 -24.05
C ALA A 252 20.76 21.98 -25.31
N ASN A 253 19.74 22.27 -26.12
CA ASN A 253 19.89 23.10 -27.32
C ASN A 253 19.70 24.59 -26.97
N PRO A 254 20.68 25.48 -27.21
CA PRO A 254 20.56 26.91 -26.87
C PRO A 254 19.60 27.68 -27.78
N THR A 255 19.45 27.27 -29.05
CA THR A 255 18.51 27.83 -30.03
C THR A 255 17.47 26.79 -30.46
N PRO A 256 16.65 26.24 -29.55
CA PRO A 256 15.59 25.35 -29.97
C PRO A 256 14.62 26.21 -30.79
N ASN A 257 14.43 25.90 -32.07
CA ASN A 257 13.44 26.56 -32.94
C ASN A 257 12.00 26.23 -32.47
N ALA A 258 11.62 26.72 -31.28
CA ALA A 258 10.34 26.47 -30.62
C ALA A 258 9.38 27.65 -30.76
N ILE A 259 9.82 28.77 -31.35
CA ILE A 259 9.05 30.02 -31.54
C ILE A 259 7.74 29.79 -32.36
N GLY A 260 7.55 28.61 -32.97
CA GLY A 260 6.29 28.22 -33.64
C GLY A 260 5.71 26.84 -33.25
N ARG A 261 6.19 26.18 -32.19
CA ARG A 261 5.70 24.84 -31.76
C ARG A 261 5.55 24.75 -30.25
N ALA A 262 4.60 25.51 -29.72
CA ALA A 262 4.16 25.37 -28.34
C ALA A 262 3.72 23.91 -28.07
N LEU A 263 4.21 23.35 -26.97
CA LEU A 263 3.83 22.03 -26.51
C LEU A 263 2.38 22.10 -26.00
N ARG A 264 1.57 21.12 -26.39
CA ARG A 264 0.21 20.94 -25.87
C ARG A 264 0.24 20.25 -24.51
N VAL A 265 0.83 20.93 -23.54
CA VAL A 265 1.04 20.48 -22.15
C VAL A 265 0.43 21.49 -21.17
N ARG A 266 0.32 21.10 -19.90
CA ARG A 266 -0.35 21.85 -18.84
C ARG A 266 0.19 23.27 -18.65
N GLY A 267 1.51 23.43 -18.78
CA GLY A 267 2.17 24.68 -18.47
C GLY A 267 2.22 24.99 -16.98
N ALA A 268 2.66 26.20 -16.62
CA ALA A 268 2.82 26.59 -15.22
C ALA A 268 2.75 28.11 -15.00
N PHE A 269 2.41 28.52 -13.78
CA PHE A 269 2.63 29.89 -13.32
C PHE A 269 4.11 30.12 -13.02
N VAL A 270 4.65 31.26 -13.43
CA VAL A 270 6.05 31.65 -13.14
C VAL A 270 6.08 32.98 -12.39
N ARG A 271 7.05 33.15 -11.50
CA ARG A 271 7.22 34.36 -10.66
C ARG A 271 8.51 35.13 -10.93
N ASN A 272 9.39 34.58 -11.77
CA ASN A 272 10.66 35.21 -12.07
C ASN A 272 10.91 35.21 -13.59
N ALA A 273 11.63 36.23 -14.04
CA ALA A 273 11.90 36.46 -15.46
C ALA A 273 12.72 35.33 -16.10
N ALA A 274 13.61 34.69 -15.35
CA ALA A 274 14.45 33.60 -15.87
C ALA A 274 13.60 32.37 -16.24
N SER A 275 12.67 31.97 -15.37
CA SER A 275 11.72 30.88 -15.64
C SER A 275 10.77 31.23 -16.79
N ALA A 276 10.27 32.47 -16.87
CA ALA A 276 9.44 32.92 -18.00
C ALA A 276 10.20 32.81 -19.34
N GLN A 277 11.43 33.34 -19.40
CA GLN A 277 12.29 33.24 -20.57
C GLN A 277 12.61 31.79 -20.93
N LEU A 278 12.85 30.95 -19.92
CA LEU A 278 13.12 29.52 -20.09
C LEU A 278 11.91 28.80 -20.70
N LEU A 279 10.72 28.92 -20.10
CA LEU A 279 9.52 28.22 -20.60
C LEU A 279 9.11 28.73 -21.99
N PHE A 280 9.23 30.04 -22.25
CA PHE A 280 9.03 30.62 -23.57
C PHE A 280 9.97 29.98 -24.61
N ARG A 281 11.27 29.91 -24.31
CA ARG A 281 12.27 29.27 -25.17
C ARG A 281 11.98 27.79 -25.40
N LEU A 282 11.50 27.09 -24.37
CA LEU A 282 11.15 25.68 -24.45
C LEU A 282 9.79 25.43 -25.14
N GLY A 283 9.03 26.48 -25.45
CA GLY A 283 7.67 26.38 -25.99
C GLY A 283 6.69 25.72 -25.01
N ILE A 284 6.89 25.87 -23.70
CA ILE A 284 5.97 25.37 -22.68
C ILE A 284 5.01 26.51 -22.33
N PRO A 285 3.69 26.30 -22.32
CA PRO A 285 2.74 27.32 -21.91
C PRO A 285 3.03 27.85 -20.50
N PHE A 286 2.90 29.15 -20.29
CA PHE A 286 3.08 29.73 -18.96
C PHE A 286 2.26 30.99 -18.73
N TRP A 287 2.09 31.30 -17.45
CA TRP A 287 1.42 32.50 -16.95
C TRP A 287 2.37 33.23 -16.02
N PHE A 288 2.90 34.36 -16.46
CA PHE A 288 3.89 35.13 -15.72
C PHE A 288 3.19 36.13 -14.79
N LEU A 289 3.32 35.88 -13.49
CA LEU A 289 2.99 36.82 -12.44
C LEU A 289 4.12 37.85 -12.35
N GLN A 290 3.88 39.04 -12.89
CA GLN A 290 4.86 40.13 -12.92
C GLN A 290 4.24 41.45 -12.50
N ARG A 291 5.07 42.34 -11.98
CA ARG A 291 4.68 43.71 -11.67
C ARG A 291 4.23 44.42 -12.95
N PHE A 292 3.12 45.16 -12.87
CA PHE A 292 2.66 45.95 -13.99
C PHE A 292 3.68 47.02 -14.38
N ARG A 293 3.96 47.13 -15.67
CA ARG A 293 4.79 48.17 -16.27
C ARG A 293 4.18 48.61 -17.60
N LEU A 294 4.37 49.88 -17.95
CA LEU A 294 3.78 50.48 -19.16
C LEU A 294 4.42 49.99 -20.46
N ASP A 295 5.59 49.35 -20.39
CA ASP A 295 6.35 48.83 -21.53
C ASP A 295 5.93 47.41 -21.95
N ILE A 296 5.05 46.76 -21.19
CA ILE A 296 4.55 45.40 -21.50
C ILE A 296 3.60 45.48 -22.70
N ASN A 297 3.90 44.73 -23.76
CA ASN A 297 2.99 44.63 -24.91
C ASN A 297 1.79 43.72 -24.59
N ILE A 298 0.63 44.30 -24.31
CA ILE A 298 -0.62 43.61 -23.99
C ILE A 298 -1.57 43.69 -25.18
N HIS A 299 -1.89 42.54 -25.78
CA HIS A 299 -2.83 42.45 -26.89
C HIS A 299 -4.28 42.52 -26.42
N ARG A 300 -4.65 41.77 -25.38
CA ARG A 300 -6.01 41.71 -24.84
C ARG A 300 -6.02 41.58 -23.32
N VAL A 301 -6.96 42.23 -22.67
CA VAL A 301 -7.24 42.03 -21.23
C VAL A 301 -8.42 41.07 -21.10
N VAL A 302 -8.27 40.04 -20.27
CA VAL A 302 -9.28 39.00 -20.03
C VAL A 302 -9.56 38.85 -18.54
N ARG A 303 -10.69 38.23 -18.20
CA ARG A 303 -10.93 37.78 -16.82
C ARG A 303 -10.27 36.42 -16.61
N PRO A 304 -9.69 36.16 -15.42
CA PRO A 304 -9.25 34.83 -15.06
C PRO A 304 -10.41 33.83 -15.19
N LYS A 305 -10.14 32.68 -15.81
CA LYS A 305 -11.07 31.56 -15.91
C LYS A 305 -11.15 30.88 -14.54
N SER A 306 -12.36 30.71 -14.03
CA SER A 306 -12.57 30.06 -12.74
C SER A 306 -12.22 28.57 -12.84
N TRP A 307 -11.58 28.02 -11.82
CA TRP A 307 -11.36 26.57 -11.76
C TRP A 307 -12.67 25.78 -11.66
N THR A 308 -13.73 26.40 -11.12
CA THR A 308 -15.07 25.79 -11.02
C THR A 308 -15.77 25.63 -12.36
N ASP A 309 -15.26 26.28 -13.42
CA ASP A 309 -15.78 26.09 -14.77
C ASP A 309 -15.44 24.71 -15.32
N ASP A 310 -14.32 24.12 -14.85
CA ASP A 310 -13.80 22.84 -15.32
C ASP A 310 -13.82 21.72 -14.26
N LEU A 311 -13.92 22.05 -12.97
CA LEU A 311 -13.75 21.13 -11.85
C LEU A 311 -14.87 21.24 -10.81
N ASN A 312 -15.11 20.17 -10.07
CA ASN A 312 -16.18 20.13 -9.07
C ASN A 312 -15.82 20.89 -7.79
N SER A 313 -16.79 21.63 -7.23
CA SER A 313 -16.63 22.43 -6.00
C SER A 313 -17.36 21.87 -4.77
N MET A 314 -18.04 20.72 -4.89
CA MET A 314 -18.75 20.06 -3.79
C MET A 314 -17.79 19.13 -3.01
N PRO A 315 -17.45 19.44 -1.75
CA PRO A 315 -16.49 18.65 -0.97
C PRO A 315 -17.07 17.30 -0.54
N VAL A 316 -16.28 16.22 -0.60
CA VAL A 316 -16.71 14.84 -0.27
C VAL A 316 -15.88 14.17 0.84
N GLY A 317 -14.87 14.87 1.36
CA GLY A 317 -14.47 14.69 2.77
C GLY A 317 -13.01 14.37 3.04
N MET A 318 -12.31 13.64 2.18
CA MET A 318 -10.87 13.40 2.41
C MET A 318 -10.10 14.72 2.26
N LYS A 319 -9.38 15.10 3.30
CA LYS A 319 -8.56 16.31 3.36
C LYS A 319 -7.10 15.94 3.58
N VAL A 320 -6.20 16.65 2.92
CA VAL A 320 -4.77 16.59 3.22
C VAL A 320 -4.50 17.55 4.37
N PRO A 321 -4.02 17.06 5.53
CA PRO A 321 -3.73 17.93 6.66
C PRO A 321 -2.63 18.93 6.31
N LYS A 322 -2.79 20.17 6.79
CA LYS A 322 -1.81 21.25 6.59
C LYS A 322 -0.38 20.86 7.00
N SER A 323 -0.24 20.09 8.08
CA SER A 323 1.05 19.63 8.61
C SER A 323 1.90 18.85 7.60
N TRP A 324 1.30 18.33 6.52
CA TRP A 324 2.02 17.60 5.47
C TRP A 324 2.70 18.51 4.45
N TYR A 325 2.17 19.69 4.15
CA TYR A 325 2.68 20.55 3.08
C TYR A 325 3.05 21.98 3.51
N ASP A 326 2.59 22.43 4.68
CA ASP A 326 2.82 23.77 5.22
C ASP A 326 2.88 23.69 6.75
N ALA A 327 3.86 22.92 7.26
CA ALA A 327 3.99 22.60 8.69
C ALA A 327 4.21 23.84 9.58
N ASP A 328 4.94 24.83 9.08
CA ASP A 328 5.15 26.12 9.77
C ASP A 328 4.01 27.12 9.52
N GLY A 329 3.17 26.86 8.52
CA GLY A 329 2.01 27.67 8.20
C GLY A 329 2.30 28.99 7.51
N THR A 330 3.54 29.19 7.07
CA THR A 330 4.04 30.45 6.54
C THR A 330 4.13 30.45 5.02
N GLN A 331 4.07 29.28 4.36
CA GLN A 331 4.32 29.17 2.93
C GLN A 331 3.09 28.62 2.18
N GLN A 332 2.23 29.53 1.74
CA GLN A 332 1.28 29.28 0.65
C GLN A 332 2.04 29.23 -0.69
N ASP A 333 2.93 28.26 -0.83
CA ASP A 333 3.71 28.03 -2.05
C ASP A 333 3.13 26.85 -2.84
N PRO A 334 2.35 27.13 -3.90
CA PRO A 334 1.79 26.10 -4.77
C PRO A 334 2.78 25.08 -5.33
N ALA A 335 4.07 25.42 -5.42
CA ALA A 335 5.09 24.49 -5.85
C ALA A 335 5.39 23.37 -4.83
N ARG A 336 5.05 23.56 -3.55
CA ARG A 336 5.51 22.69 -2.46
C ARG A 336 4.47 21.67 -2.00
N TRP A 337 3.18 21.88 -2.26
CA TRP A 337 2.15 20.98 -1.73
C TRP A 337 1.89 19.72 -2.57
N VAL A 338 2.30 19.70 -3.83
CA VAL A 338 1.90 18.62 -4.75
C VAL A 338 2.43 17.26 -4.29
N HIS A 339 3.75 17.17 -4.07
CA HIS A 339 4.40 15.91 -3.69
C HIS A 339 3.98 15.42 -2.29
N PRO A 340 3.93 16.26 -1.24
CA PRO A 340 3.42 15.83 0.05
C PRO A 340 1.94 15.41 0.03
N SER A 341 1.10 16.07 -0.76
CA SER A 341 -0.31 15.69 -0.91
C SER A 341 -0.46 14.33 -1.59
N LEU A 342 0.30 14.09 -2.66
CA LEU A 342 0.37 12.80 -3.32
C LEU A 342 0.80 11.70 -2.33
N LEU A 343 1.89 11.95 -1.60
CA LEU A 343 2.44 11.05 -0.59
C LEU A 343 1.43 10.72 0.51
N TYR A 344 0.75 11.72 1.06
CA TYR A 344 -0.25 11.54 2.11
C TYR A 344 -1.34 10.58 1.64
N VAL A 345 -1.92 10.84 0.46
CA VAL A 345 -3.03 10.04 -0.05
C VAL A 345 -2.58 8.64 -0.45
N CYS A 346 -1.41 8.49 -1.07
CA CYS A 346 -0.84 7.17 -1.34
C CYS A 346 -0.56 6.39 -0.05
N THR A 347 -0.03 7.04 0.99
CA THR A 347 0.23 6.40 2.29
C THR A 347 -1.07 6.02 3.00
N THR A 348 -2.12 6.80 2.84
CA THR A 348 -3.41 6.57 3.51
C THR A 348 -4.23 5.49 2.80
N LEU A 349 -4.30 5.53 1.47
CA LEU A 349 -5.24 4.71 0.70
C LEU A 349 -4.60 3.55 -0.06
N CYS A 350 -3.39 3.77 -0.57
CA CYS A 350 -2.69 2.82 -1.45
C CYS A 350 -1.61 2.03 -0.71
N SER A 351 -1.37 2.34 0.57
CA SER A 351 -0.31 1.68 1.32
C SER A 351 -0.68 0.23 1.58
N SER A 352 0.33 -0.62 1.43
CA SER A 352 0.19 -2.03 1.76
C SER A 352 0.67 -2.32 3.19
N THR A 353 1.07 -1.32 3.99
CA THR A 353 1.76 -1.50 5.30
C THR A 353 1.01 -2.47 6.21
N LEU A 354 1.71 -3.47 6.74
CA LEU A 354 1.15 -4.38 7.73
C LEU A 354 1.29 -3.81 9.15
N PRO A 355 0.33 -4.05 10.05
CA PRO A 355 0.49 -3.75 11.47
C PRO A 355 1.63 -4.58 12.06
N ARG A 356 2.27 -4.09 13.13
CA ARG A 356 3.40 -4.81 13.77
C ARG A 356 2.97 -6.21 14.21
N LEU A 357 3.84 -7.19 13.98
CA LEU A 357 3.64 -8.58 14.39
C LEU A 357 3.94 -8.76 15.89
N GLU A 358 3.24 -8.01 16.72
CA GLU A 358 3.44 -7.97 18.18
C GLU A 358 2.07 -7.92 18.88
N ASP A 359 2.03 -8.45 20.09
CA ASP A 359 0.87 -8.28 20.96
C ASP A 359 0.86 -6.85 21.49
N VAL A 360 -0.14 -6.06 21.12
CA VAL A 360 -0.32 -4.72 21.68
C VAL A 360 -0.76 -4.89 23.13
N ILE A 361 0.16 -4.66 24.07
CA ILE A 361 -0.21 -4.44 25.47
C ILE A 361 -0.97 -3.12 25.49
N VAL A 362 -2.30 -3.18 25.55
CA VAL A 362 -3.11 -2.00 25.85
C VAL A 362 -2.58 -1.44 27.16
N SER A 363 -2.09 -0.21 27.14
CA SER A 363 -1.42 0.44 28.26
C SER A 363 -2.30 0.37 29.51
N GLU A 364 -1.93 -0.47 30.47
CA GLU A 364 -2.44 -0.34 31.84
C GLU A 364 -1.91 0.98 32.39
N ALA A 365 -2.81 1.77 32.98
CA ALA A 365 -2.48 2.99 33.71
C ALA A 365 -1.38 2.71 34.75
N PRO A 366 -0.55 3.72 35.12
CA PRO A 366 0.67 3.46 35.87
C PRO A 366 0.38 2.82 37.23
N ALA A 367 0.95 1.63 37.43
CA ALA A 367 0.88 0.89 38.67
C ALA A 367 1.45 1.71 39.83
N THR A 368 0.58 2.13 40.75
CA THR A 368 1.01 2.67 42.04
C THR A 368 1.61 1.55 42.86
N LYS A 369 2.92 1.68 43.13
CA LYS A 369 3.70 0.82 44.03
C LYS A 369 2.98 0.68 45.37
N ARG A 370 2.56 -0.54 45.74
CA ARG A 370 2.27 -0.88 47.14
C ARG A 370 3.44 -1.68 47.72
N HIS A 371 4.08 -1.05 48.70
CA HIS A 371 5.16 -1.56 49.53
C HIS A 371 4.77 -2.88 50.22
N LYS A 372 5.72 -3.83 50.22
CA LYS A 372 5.78 -4.92 51.21
C LYS A 372 6.42 -4.38 52.49
N GLY A 373 5.75 -4.61 53.62
CA GLY A 373 6.28 -4.47 54.98
C GLY A 373 5.92 -5.71 55.83
N PRO A 374 6.63 -5.97 56.93
CA PRO A 374 7.08 -7.32 57.31
C PRO A 374 6.29 -8.00 58.45
N LEU A 375 6.63 -9.28 58.66
CA LEU A 375 6.08 -10.27 59.60
C LEU A 375 5.94 -9.81 61.07
N GLY A 376 4.91 -10.34 61.73
CA GLY A 376 4.73 -10.41 63.20
C GLY A 376 3.70 -11.51 63.57
N PRO A 377 3.70 -12.05 64.81
CA PRO A 377 3.67 -13.50 65.09
C PRO A 377 2.28 -14.07 65.52
N PRO A 378 2.15 -15.39 65.74
CA PRO A 378 0.85 -16.07 65.87
C PRO A 378 0.35 -16.08 67.31
N SER A 379 -0.97 -16.09 67.51
CA SER A 379 -1.57 -16.41 68.81
C SER A 379 -2.88 -17.16 68.62
N GLN A 380 -2.96 -18.30 69.30
CA GLN A 380 -4.10 -19.21 69.44
C GLN A 380 -5.18 -18.59 70.35
N GLU A 381 -6.46 -18.88 70.11
CA GLU A 381 -7.33 -19.69 70.99
C GLU A 381 -8.85 -19.40 70.83
N LYS A 382 -9.58 -20.49 70.54
CA LYS A 382 -10.86 -20.99 71.12
C LYS A 382 -12.09 -20.07 71.24
N SER A 383 -13.19 -20.49 70.59
CA SER A 383 -14.47 -20.96 71.18
C SER A 383 -15.55 -21.00 70.08
N GLN A 384 -16.13 -22.17 69.74
CA GLN A 384 -17.46 -22.68 70.18
C GLN A 384 -18.61 -21.68 69.95
N CYS A 385 -19.75 -21.96 69.32
CA CYS A 385 -20.50 -23.21 69.14
C CYS A 385 -21.61 -23.02 68.06
N ALA A 386 -22.00 -24.15 67.44
CA ALA A 386 -23.34 -24.55 66.94
C ALA A 386 -24.15 -23.63 65.97
N SER A 387 -24.87 -24.10 64.95
CA SER A 387 -25.15 -25.45 64.43
C SER A 387 -25.99 -25.31 63.13
N GLY A 388 -25.90 -26.27 62.19
CA GLY A 388 -26.87 -26.37 61.09
C GLY A 388 -26.35 -27.06 59.83
N SER A 389 -26.10 -28.37 59.92
CA SER A 389 -25.80 -29.28 58.80
C SER A 389 -26.88 -29.25 57.70
N LYS A 390 -26.55 -29.45 56.41
CA LYS A 390 -26.62 -30.78 55.77
C LYS A 390 -25.72 -30.92 54.52
N GLN A 391 -24.71 -31.77 54.69
CA GLN A 391 -24.16 -32.79 53.78
C GLN A 391 -23.70 -32.44 52.35
N LYS A 392 -22.38 -32.22 52.27
CA LYS A 392 -21.53 -32.27 51.08
C LYS A 392 -21.19 -33.74 50.76
N LYS A 393 -21.50 -34.22 49.54
CA LYS A 393 -21.06 -35.52 49.03
C LYS A 393 -19.53 -35.52 48.86
N VAL A 394 -18.85 -36.31 49.68
CA VAL A 394 -17.41 -36.58 49.60
C VAL A 394 -17.14 -37.41 48.35
N ARG A 395 -16.48 -36.83 47.33
CA ARG A 395 -15.79 -37.61 46.29
C ARG A 395 -14.41 -38.01 46.83
N ARG A 396 -14.29 -39.30 47.15
CA ARG A 396 -13.05 -40.01 47.50
C ARG A 396 -12.03 -39.94 46.36
N GLY A 397 -10.77 -39.82 46.77
CA GLY A 397 -9.50 -40.06 46.06
C GLY A 397 -9.56 -40.46 44.58
N GLY A 398 -9.18 -39.52 43.72
CA GLY A 398 -8.69 -39.81 42.38
C GLY A 398 -7.17 -39.83 42.40
N LYS A 399 -6.60 -41.02 42.18
CA LYS A 399 -5.18 -41.29 41.96
C LYS A 399 -4.49 -40.18 41.14
N HIS A 400 -3.31 -39.76 41.59
CA HIS A 400 -2.33 -39.05 40.77
C HIS A 400 -2.11 -39.85 39.48
N ARG A 401 -2.83 -39.47 38.42
CA ARG A 401 -2.51 -39.90 37.07
C ARG A 401 -1.17 -39.25 36.77
N ALA A 402 -0.14 -40.07 36.54
CA ALA A 402 1.14 -39.59 36.06
C ALA A 402 0.87 -38.59 34.93
N THR A 403 1.23 -37.34 35.15
CA THR A 403 1.12 -36.29 34.14
C THR A 403 2.08 -36.67 33.04
N HIS A 404 1.58 -37.32 31.98
CA HIS A 404 2.28 -37.35 30.71
C HIS A 404 2.69 -35.90 30.41
N PRO A 405 3.98 -35.65 30.07
CA PRO A 405 4.42 -34.31 29.72
C PRO A 405 3.47 -33.79 28.64
N ARG A 406 2.85 -32.62 28.90
CA ARG A 406 1.95 -32.02 27.91
C ARG A 406 2.75 -31.85 26.63
N PRO A 407 2.27 -32.35 25.48
CA PRO A 407 2.96 -32.14 24.21
C PRO A 407 3.19 -30.64 24.02
N PHE A 408 4.37 -30.29 23.53
CA PHE A 408 4.71 -28.91 23.23
C PHE A 408 3.69 -28.35 22.24
N HIS A 409 3.30 -27.09 22.41
CA HIS A 409 2.36 -26.48 21.47
C HIS A 409 3.05 -26.32 20.11
N ALA A 410 2.34 -26.61 19.00
CA ALA A 410 2.83 -26.53 17.61
C ALA A 410 3.37 -25.15 17.15
N ALA A 411 3.29 -24.12 18.01
CA ALA A 411 3.90 -22.81 17.76
C ALA A 411 5.37 -22.77 18.22
N PHE A 412 5.77 -23.73 19.05
CA PHE A 412 7.07 -23.79 19.73
C PHE A 412 7.80 -25.12 19.48
N ALA A 413 7.09 -26.16 19.05
CA ALA A 413 7.70 -27.40 18.58
C ALA A 413 7.24 -27.69 17.16
N TYR A 414 8.20 -28.00 16.29
CA TYR A 414 7.94 -28.36 14.92
C TYR A 414 7.38 -29.77 14.85
N GLU A 415 6.22 -29.89 14.21
CA GLU A 415 5.60 -31.14 13.80
C GLU A 415 5.42 -31.08 12.28
N SER A 416 5.74 -32.17 11.59
CA SER A 416 5.54 -32.22 10.14
C SER A 416 4.03 -32.12 9.81
N PRO A 417 3.65 -31.38 8.76
CA PRO A 417 2.25 -31.27 8.36
C PRO A 417 1.72 -32.65 7.97
N PRO A 418 0.41 -32.90 8.10
CA PRO A 418 -0.18 -34.15 7.64
C PRO A 418 0.10 -34.37 6.16
N SER A 419 0.74 -35.49 5.83
CA SER A 419 1.26 -35.81 4.49
C SER A 419 0.19 -35.94 3.41
N ASP A 420 -1.07 -36.09 3.81
CA ASP A 420 -2.24 -36.14 2.93
C ASP A 420 -2.85 -34.76 2.65
N ILE A 421 -2.46 -33.74 3.44
CA ILE A 421 -2.88 -32.35 3.28
C ILE A 421 -1.77 -31.56 2.57
N LEU A 422 -0.58 -31.43 3.16
CA LEU A 422 0.50 -30.59 2.64
C LEU A 422 1.86 -31.29 2.75
N ALA A 423 2.83 -30.85 1.95
CA ALA A 423 4.21 -31.31 2.04
C ALA A 423 5.17 -30.16 2.36
N ASP A 424 6.08 -30.42 3.31
CA ASP A 424 7.24 -29.59 3.55
C ASP A 424 8.29 -29.77 2.44
N THR A 425 9.27 -28.88 2.44
CA THR A 425 10.47 -29.01 1.62
C THR A 425 11.66 -29.34 2.54
N PRO A 426 12.65 -30.14 2.08
CA PRO A 426 13.71 -30.65 2.94
C PRO A 426 14.49 -29.56 3.70
N ASN A 427 14.83 -28.46 3.03
CA ASN A 427 15.58 -27.34 3.63
C ASN A 427 14.81 -26.63 4.74
N TRP A 428 13.50 -26.40 4.54
CA TRP A 428 12.65 -25.78 5.55
C TRP A 428 12.42 -26.70 6.75
N GLN A 429 12.20 -27.99 6.51
CA GLN A 429 12.10 -28.98 7.57
C GLN A 429 13.39 -29.07 8.40
N ARG A 430 14.55 -29.10 7.75
CA ARG A 430 15.87 -29.14 8.42
C ARG A 430 16.06 -27.92 9.32
N ALA A 431 15.81 -26.73 8.80
CA ALA A 431 15.94 -25.47 9.54
C ALA A 431 15.00 -25.40 10.76
N LEU A 432 13.73 -25.80 10.60
CA LEU A 432 12.76 -25.82 11.69
C LEU A 432 13.12 -26.83 12.78
N ARG A 433 13.60 -28.03 12.40
CA ARG A 433 14.07 -29.05 13.35
C ARG A 433 15.28 -28.59 14.16
N GLN A 434 16.17 -27.80 13.55
CA GLN A 434 17.39 -27.32 14.21
C GLN A 434 17.09 -26.34 15.37
N VAL A 435 16.01 -25.55 15.27
CA VAL A 435 15.62 -24.57 16.29
C VAL A 435 14.54 -25.08 17.25
N SER A 436 13.97 -26.26 17.00
CA SER A 436 12.87 -26.84 17.76
C SER A 436 13.36 -27.90 18.77
N PRO A 437 12.75 -28.03 19.96
CA PRO A 437 11.69 -27.18 20.51
C PRO A 437 12.22 -25.87 21.10
N LEU A 438 11.41 -24.81 21.02
CA LEU A 438 11.68 -23.52 21.63
C LEU A 438 11.40 -23.54 23.14
N PRO A 439 11.96 -22.58 23.92
CA PRO A 439 11.70 -22.47 25.35
C PRO A 439 10.22 -22.41 25.70
N ASN A 440 9.83 -23.14 26.76
CA ASN A 440 8.47 -23.18 27.29
C ASN A 440 8.52 -22.84 28.81
N PRO A 441 7.86 -21.77 29.27
CA PRO A 441 6.97 -20.86 28.53
C PRO A 441 7.71 -19.89 27.59
N PRO A 442 7.06 -19.41 26.51
CA PRO A 442 7.64 -18.44 25.61
C PRO A 442 7.74 -17.04 26.26
N PRO A 443 8.75 -16.22 25.90
CA PRO A 443 8.89 -14.84 26.38
C PRO A 443 7.75 -13.90 25.95
N LYS A 444 7.14 -14.16 24.79
CA LYS A 444 6.05 -13.36 24.21
C LYS A 444 4.93 -14.27 23.74
N ALA A 445 3.70 -13.75 23.76
CA ALA A 445 2.55 -14.45 23.20
C ALA A 445 2.68 -14.58 21.67
N ALA A 446 2.39 -15.78 21.15
CA ALA A 446 2.37 -16.02 19.71
C ALA A 446 1.12 -15.39 19.05
N VAL A 447 1.36 -14.49 18.09
CA VAL A 447 0.33 -13.82 17.29
C VAL A 447 0.52 -14.07 15.79
N TYR A 448 -0.57 -14.03 15.04
CA TYR A 448 -0.61 -14.33 13.60
C TYR A 448 -1.56 -13.37 12.84
N TYR A 449 -1.23 -13.07 11.58
CA TYR A 449 -2.06 -12.24 10.69
C TYR A 449 -3.29 -12.97 10.18
N PHE A 450 -3.18 -14.28 9.97
CA PHE A 450 -4.25 -15.22 9.60
C PHE A 450 -4.26 -16.40 10.57
N PRO A 451 -5.34 -17.19 10.66
CA PRO A 451 -5.35 -18.34 11.56
C PRO A 451 -4.21 -19.30 11.20
N PRO A 452 -3.34 -19.68 12.16
CA PRO A 452 -2.23 -20.57 11.87
C PRO A 452 -2.73 -21.96 11.44
N PRO A 453 -2.02 -22.64 10.51
CA PRO A 453 -2.49 -23.88 9.88
C PRO A 453 -2.80 -25.00 10.87
N PHE A 454 -2.05 -25.08 11.97
CA PHE A 454 -2.26 -26.12 12.99
C PHE A 454 -3.63 -26.01 13.69
N ILE A 455 -4.29 -24.84 13.68
CA ILE A 455 -5.66 -24.74 14.23
C ILE A 455 -6.63 -25.60 13.42
N PHE A 456 -6.41 -25.74 12.11
CA PHE A 456 -7.22 -26.58 11.24
C PHE A 456 -6.81 -28.05 11.34
N THR A 457 -5.51 -28.35 11.27
CA THR A 457 -5.06 -29.76 11.30
C THR A 457 -5.37 -30.44 12.63
N SER A 458 -5.43 -29.68 13.74
CA SER A 458 -5.80 -30.20 15.07
C SER A 458 -7.28 -29.99 15.43
N ALA A 459 -8.15 -29.58 14.49
CA ALA A 459 -9.52 -29.16 14.79
C ALA A 459 -10.46 -30.33 15.16
N GLY A 460 -10.16 -31.55 14.72
CA GLY A 460 -11.07 -32.70 14.83
C GLY A 460 -12.43 -32.38 14.20
N ASP A 461 -13.50 -32.69 14.91
CA ASP A 461 -14.90 -32.48 14.49
C ASP A 461 -15.25 -31.02 14.17
N LYS A 462 -14.43 -30.05 14.61
CA LYS A 462 -14.63 -28.63 14.34
C LYS A 462 -14.10 -28.18 12.98
N LEU A 463 -13.37 -29.03 12.26
CA LEU A 463 -12.71 -28.69 11.00
C LEU A 463 -13.69 -28.11 9.98
N GLY A 464 -14.84 -28.75 9.79
CA GLY A 464 -15.87 -28.28 8.86
C GLY A 464 -16.35 -26.88 9.18
N ARG A 465 -16.64 -26.59 10.46
CA ARG A 465 -17.04 -25.25 10.90
C ARG A 465 -15.94 -24.21 10.65
N TYR A 466 -14.68 -24.54 10.98
CA TYR A 466 -13.56 -23.62 10.81
C TYR A 466 -13.30 -23.27 9.36
N ILE A 467 -13.35 -24.26 8.45
CA ILE A 467 -13.23 -24.03 7.01
C ILE A 467 -14.40 -23.18 6.49
N HIS A 468 -15.63 -23.56 6.85
CA HIS A 468 -16.85 -22.90 6.39
C HIS A 468 -16.89 -21.43 6.82
N ASN A 469 -16.64 -21.16 8.11
CA ASN A 469 -16.60 -19.79 8.62
C ASN A 469 -15.35 -19.01 8.15
N TYR A 470 -14.19 -19.66 7.94
CA TYR A 470 -13.04 -18.99 7.35
C TYR A 470 -13.36 -18.47 5.95
N ALA A 471 -13.96 -19.30 5.08
CA ALA A 471 -14.36 -18.88 3.74
C ALA A 471 -15.21 -17.60 3.77
N ARG A 472 -16.16 -17.54 4.71
CA ARG A 472 -17.02 -16.39 4.99
C ARG A 472 -16.24 -15.12 5.37
N ILE A 473 -15.34 -15.21 6.36
CA ILE A 473 -14.63 -14.04 6.91
C ILE A 473 -13.30 -13.72 6.22
N ARG A 474 -12.93 -14.51 5.21
CA ARG A 474 -11.64 -14.49 4.50
C ARG A 474 -11.28 -13.10 3.98
N MET A 475 -12.23 -12.42 3.32
CA MET A 475 -11.98 -11.09 2.74
C MET A 475 -11.78 -10.03 3.83
N PHE A 476 -12.62 -10.05 4.86
CA PHE A 476 -12.46 -9.16 6.01
C PHE A 476 -11.11 -9.37 6.72
N CYS A 477 -10.64 -10.62 6.84
CA CYS A 477 -9.33 -10.92 7.42
C CYS A 477 -8.17 -10.25 6.65
N ARG A 478 -8.32 -9.99 5.35
CA ARG A 478 -7.36 -9.26 4.52
C ARG A 478 -7.54 -7.75 4.65
N GLN A 479 -8.79 -7.28 4.52
CA GLN A 479 -9.14 -5.86 4.60
C GLN A 479 -8.72 -5.23 5.93
N ARG A 480 -8.97 -5.92 7.05
CA ARG A 480 -8.64 -5.42 8.39
C ARG A 480 -7.15 -5.08 8.57
N LEU A 481 -6.26 -5.71 7.79
CA LEU A 481 -4.83 -5.47 7.90
C LEU A 481 -4.38 -4.20 7.18
N LEU A 482 -5.18 -3.69 6.24
CA LEU A 482 -4.78 -2.59 5.34
C LEU A 482 -5.73 -1.39 5.34
N GLU A 483 -6.98 -1.56 5.75
CA GLU A 483 -7.92 -0.45 5.90
C GLU A 483 -7.62 0.31 7.20
N PRO A 484 -7.28 1.62 7.14
CA PRO A 484 -6.95 2.38 8.34
C PRO A 484 -8.09 2.47 9.37
N HIS A 485 -9.33 2.34 8.91
CA HIS A 485 -10.52 2.36 9.77
C HIS A 485 -10.68 1.10 10.63
N PHE A 486 -10.01 0.01 10.26
CA PHE A 486 -9.99 -1.22 11.03
C PHE A 486 -8.71 -1.26 11.88
N GLU A 487 -8.84 -1.34 13.19
CA GLU A 487 -7.72 -1.57 14.12
C GLU A 487 -7.23 -3.03 14.05
N GLY A 488 -6.93 -3.53 12.85
CA GLY A 488 -6.71 -4.94 12.60
C GLY A 488 -5.34 -5.43 13.04
N ARG A 489 -5.12 -5.60 14.34
CA ARG A 489 -3.90 -6.21 14.87
C ARG A 489 -3.80 -7.72 14.58
N PRO A 490 -2.59 -8.30 14.57
CA PRO A 490 -2.42 -9.75 14.67
C PRO A 490 -3.14 -10.32 15.89
N LEU A 491 -3.68 -11.53 15.73
CA LEU A 491 -4.49 -12.19 16.76
C LEU A 491 -3.74 -13.36 17.39
N LYS A 492 -3.99 -13.61 18.68
CA LYS A 492 -3.53 -14.78 19.42
C LYS A 492 -4.23 -16.03 18.94
N ILE A 493 -3.63 -17.19 19.24
CA ILE A 493 -4.18 -18.50 18.89
C ILE A 493 -5.60 -18.71 19.45
N SER A 494 -5.86 -18.28 20.68
CA SER A 494 -7.20 -18.35 21.30
C SER A 494 -8.21 -17.42 20.64
N GLU A 495 -7.77 -16.23 20.22
CA GLU A 495 -8.61 -15.25 19.51
C GLU A 495 -8.99 -15.77 18.12
N TRP A 496 -8.05 -16.40 17.40
CA TRP A 496 -8.35 -17.09 16.14
C TRP A 496 -9.35 -18.23 16.28
N LYS A 497 -9.23 -19.05 17.33
CA LYS A 497 -10.23 -20.10 17.61
C LYS A 497 -11.62 -19.51 17.85
N HIS A 498 -11.71 -18.37 18.52
CA HIS A 498 -12.99 -17.67 18.75
C HIS A 498 -13.55 -17.07 17.45
N ALA A 499 -12.71 -16.41 16.66
CA ALA A 499 -13.07 -15.89 15.34
C ALA A 499 -13.59 -17.00 14.42
N LEU A 500 -12.86 -18.12 14.30
CA LEU A 500 -13.26 -19.25 13.45
C LEU A 500 -14.50 -19.98 13.96
N TYR A 501 -14.77 -19.97 15.26
CA TYR A 501 -16.03 -20.53 15.78
C TYR A 501 -17.26 -19.73 15.37
N GLY A 502 -17.11 -18.41 15.20
CA GLY A 502 -18.11 -17.55 14.54
C GLY A 502 -19.21 -16.97 15.45
N ASP A 503 -19.03 -17.00 16.77
CA ASP A 503 -19.95 -16.33 17.71
C ASP A 503 -19.53 -14.87 17.94
N TYR A 504 -20.21 -13.95 17.26
CA TYR A 504 -19.92 -12.52 17.26
C TYR A 504 -20.92 -11.68 18.08
N ARG A 505 -21.80 -12.31 18.87
CA ARG A 505 -22.79 -11.58 19.71
C ARG A 505 -22.09 -10.77 20.80
N VAL A 506 -22.17 -9.44 20.72
CA VAL A 506 -21.59 -8.55 21.74
C VAL A 506 -22.53 -8.54 22.95
N ASP A 507 -21.96 -8.65 24.16
CA ASP A 507 -22.77 -8.64 25.38
C ASP A 507 -23.11 -7.18 25.73
N ASP A 508 -24.38 -6.89 26.05
CA ASP A 508 -24.80 -5.57 26.51
C ASP A 508 -24.23 -5.30 27.92
N SER A 509 -23.55 -4.15 28.07
CA SER A 509 -22.76 -3.78 29.25
C SER A 509 -23.60 -3.48 30.52
N THR A 510 -24.87 -3.91 30.61
CA THR A 510 -25.81 -3.53 31.68
C THR A 510 -25.88 -4.51 32.85
N ALA A 511 -25.10 -5.59 32.85
CA ALA A 511 -25.04 -6.50 33.99
C ALA A 511 -24.02 -6.00 35.05
N THR A 512 -24.54 -5.38 36.11
CA THR A 512 -23.79 -4.99 37.31
C THR A 512 -23.07 -6.20 37.91
N PRO A 513 -21.75 -6.17 38.13
CA PRO A 513 -21.04 -7.30 38.72
C PRO A 513 -21.39 -7.44 40.20
N SER A 514 -21.95 -8.59 40.57
CA SER A 514 -22.13 -9.00 41.97
C SER A 514 -20.77 -9.17 42.66
N SER A 515 -20.73 -8.74 43.92
CA SER A 515 -19.55 -8.62 44.77
C SER A 515 -18.92 -9.97 45.14
N GLU A 516 -17.91 -10.42 44.38
CA GLU A 516 -16.85 -11.39 44.80
C GLU A 516 -15.54 -11.07 44.05
N ALA A 517 -14.92 -9.92 44.38
CA ALA A 517 -14.04 -9.17 43.49
C ALA A 517 -12.53 -9.54 43.48
N ALA A 518 -12.10 -10.72 43.96
CA ALA A 518 -10.67 -11.08 43.98
C ALA A 518 -10.29 -12.36 43.21
N ILE A 519 -11.25 -13.22 42.84
CA ILE A 519 -10.95 -14.58 42.32
C ILE A 519 -10.89 -14.69 40.79
N ASP A 520 -11.30 -13.70 39.98
CA ASP A 520 -11.31 -13.95 38.52
C ASP A 520 -10.89 -12.80 37.60
N GLN A 521 -9.79 -12.13 37.95
CA GLN A 521 -9.10 -11.24 37.00
C GLN A 521 -8.77 -11.97 35.69
N ASN A 522 -8.44 -13.26 35.75
CA ASN A 522 -8.15 -14.07 34.57
C ASN A 522 -9.39 -14.34 33.70
N ALA A 523 -10.57 -14.66 34.26
CA ALA A 523 -11.77 -14.79 33.43
C ALA A 523 -12.26 -13.45 32.94
N ARG A 524 -12.09 -12.37 33.71
CA ARG A 524 -12.38 -11.02 33.23
C ARG A 524 -11.52 -10.69 32.01
N MET A 525 -10.22 -10.91 32.08
CA MET A 525 -9.31 -10.75 30.93
C MET A 525 -9.69 -11.67 29.76
N ARG A 526 -10.05 -12.94 30.01
CA ARG A 526 -10.53 -13.85 28.95
C ARG A 526 -11.82 -13.36 28.30
N HIS A 527 -12.74 -12.85 29.10
CA HIS A 527 -14.01 -12.29 28.64
C HIS A 527 -13.77 -11.03 27.81
N GLU A 528 -12.93 -10.12 28.28
CA GLU A 528 -12.55 -8.89 27.56
C GLU A 528 -11.88 -9.20 26.22
N HIS A 529 -10.94 -10.15 26.15
CA HIS A 529 -10.36 -10.60 24.88
C HIS A 529 -11.42 -11.19 23.94
N LYS A 530 -12.35 -11.99 24.47
CA LYS A 530 -13.46 -12.54 23.68
C LYS A 530 -14.34 -11.42 23.12
N GLN A 531 -14.72 -10.46 23.95
CA GLN A 531 -15.53 -9.30 23.54
C GLN A 531 -14.79 -8.44 22.51
N ALA A 532 -13.47 -8.26 22.62
CA ALA A 532 -12.68 -7.53 21.63
C ALA A 532 -12.76 -8.19 20.25
N VAL A 533 -12.60 -9.52 20.18
CA VAL A 533 -12.77 -10.26 18.91
C VAL A 533 -14.22 -10.12 18.40
N ARG A 534 -15.23 -10.26 19.27
CA ARG A 534 -16.63 -10.11 18.85
C ARG A 534 -16.93 -8.72 18.29
N ARG A 535 -16.47 -7.65 18.93
CA ARG A 535 -16.64 -6.26 18.45
C ARG A 535 -15.92 -6.05 17.10
N LEU A 536 -14.73 -6.61 16.92
CA LEU A 536 -13.99 -6.51 15.66
C LEU A 536 -14.79 -7.08 14.48
N PHE A 537 -15.42 -8.25 14.66
CA PHE A 537 -16.18 -8.90 13.58
C PHE A 537 -17.62 -8.36 13.47
N ALA A 538 -18.35 -8.16 14.58
CA ALA A 538 -19.73 -7.69 14.52
C ALA A 538 -19.84 -6.17 14.31
N THR A 539 -19.14 -5.38 15.12
CA THR A 539 -19.29 -3.91 15.12
C THR A 539 -18.48 -3.27 14.00
N SER A 540 -17.18 -3.62 13.86
CA SER A 540 -16.34 -3.01 12.83
C SER A 540 -16.65 -3.56 11.43
N ALA A 541 -16.87 -4.87 11.30
CA ALA A 541 -17.09 -5.49 9.99
C ALA A 541 -18.57 -5.68 9.62
N GLY A 542 -19.51 -5.41 10.53
CA GLY A 542 -20.94 -5.63 10.30
C GLY A 542 -21.33 -7.10 10.11
N LEU A 543 -20.46 -8.05 10.50
CA LEU A 543 -20.68 -9.47 10.22
C LEU A 543 -21.63 -10.10 11.24
N ALA A 544 -22.68 -10.76 10.73
CA ALA A 544 -23.55 -11.60 11.56
C ALA A 544 -22.80 -12.78 12.20
N SER A 545 -23.35 -13.39 13.25
CA SER A 545 -22.80 -14.64 13.79
C SER A 545 -23.00 -15.79 12.80
N TYR A 546 -22.07 -16.74 12.82
CA TYR A 546 -22.05 -17.90 11.95
C TYR A 546 -23.29 -18.79 12.12
N SER A 547 -23.75 -19.35 11.00
CA SER A 547 -24.75 -20.40 10.95
C SER A 547 -24.41 -21.43 9.87
N GLU A 548 -24.80 -22.69 10.07
CA GLU A 548 -24.45 -23.81 9.18
C GLU A 548 -25.24 -23.83 7.87
N ASP A 549 -26.37 -23.14 7.83
CA ASP A 549 -27.23 -22.93 6.65
C ASP A 549 -26.71 -21.83 5.71
N MET A 550 -25.61 -21.14 6.06
CA MET A 550 -24.95 -20.16 5.20
C MET A 550 -24.21 -20.83 4.04
N TRP A 551 -24.04 -20.11 2.92
CA TRP A 551 -23.40 -20.61 1.69
C TRP A 551 -22.22 -19.69 1.31
N PRO A 552 -21.17 -19.61 2.15
CA PRO A 552 -20.03 -18.75 1.89
C PRO A 552 -19.28 -19.18 0.64
N ARG A 553 -18.57 -18.23 0.01
CA ARG A 553 -17.71 -18.52 -1.13
C ARG A 553 -16.28 -18.75 -0.71
N PHE A 554 -15.71 -19.85 -1.18
CA PHE A 554 -14.26 -20.01 -1.22
C PHE A 554 -13.80 -19.83 -2.66
N ARG A 555 -13.18 -18.68 -2.94
CA ARG A 555 -12.84 -18.26 -4.32
C ARG A 555 -14.13 -18.09 -5.15
N ARG A 556 -14.34 -18.93 -6.17
CA ARG A 556 -15.53 -18.86 -7.04
C ARG A 556 -16.67 -19.74 -6.55
N ASP A 557 -16.36 -20.73 -5.73
CA ASP A 557 -17.28 -21.82 -5.43
C ASP A 557 -18.00 -21.54 -4.12
N ARG A 558 -19.34 -21.65 -4.15
CA ARG A 558 -20.13 -21.70 -2.92
C ARG A 558 -19.91 -23.05 -2.27
N ILE A 559 -19.60 -23.02 -0.98
CA ILE A 559 -19.36 -24.24 -0.21
C ILE A 559 -20.48 -24.41 0.81
N THR A 560 -20.93 -25.65 0.99
CA THR A 560 -21.83 -26.02 2.08
C THR A 560 -21.03 -26.48 3.30
N PHE A 561 -21.70 -26.56 4.45
CA PHE A 561 -21.09 -27.14 5.64
C PHE A 561 -20.65 -28.60 5.44
N SER A 562 -21.44 -29.41 4.73
CA SER A 562 -21.11 -30.82 4.46
C SER A 562 -19.86 -30.98 3.60
N GLN A 563 -19.69 -30.12 2.59
CA GLN A 563 -18.47 -30.05 1.79
C GLN A 563 -17.29 -29.62 2.66
N ALA A 564 -17.43 -28.56 3.45
CA ALA A 564 -16.36 -28.09 4.35
C ALA A 564 -15.90 -29.16 5.35
N ALA A 565 -16.81 -30.03 5.81
CA ALA A 565 -16.51 -31.10 6.76
C ALA A 565 -15.86 -32.35 6.13
N SER A 566 -16.14 -32.64 4.85
CA SER A 566 -15.75 -33.91 4.20
C SER A 566 -14.74 -33.77 3.06
N ASP A 567 -14.70 -32.63 2.37
CA ASP A 567 -13.83 -32.40 1.23
C ASP A 567 -12.39 -32.09 1.67
N ARG A 568 -11.52 -33.10 1.54
CA ARG A 568 -10.09 -33.00 1.84
C ARG A 568 -9.34 -32.07 0.87
N ALA A 569 -9.79 -31.93 -0.37
CA ALA A 569 -9.18 -31.02 -1.34
C ALA A 569 -9.47 -29.56 -0.97
N LEU A 570 -10.70 -29.25 -0.56
CA LEU A 570 -11.04 -27.94 -0.02
C LEU A 570 -10.23 -27.62 1.25
N ALA A 571 -10.14 -28.56 2.19
CA ALA A 571 -9.33 -28.40 3.40
C ALA A 571 -7.86 -28.11 3.06
N ARG A 572 -7.29 -28.85 2.10
CA ARG A 572 -5.92 -28.63 1.61
C ARG A 572 -5.73 -27.21 1.08
N GLU A 573 -6.63 -26.73 0.23
CA GLU A 573 -6.51 -25.39 -0.37
C GLU A 573 -6.65 -24.27 0.67
N VAL A 574 -7.55 -24.42 1.65
CA VAL A 574 -7.72 -23.45 2.75
C VAL A 574 -6.48 -23.41 3.62
N ILE A 575 -5.98 -24.57 4.07
CA ILE A 575 -4.82 -24.66 4.96
C ILE A 575 -3.56 -24.15 4.25
N TRP A 576 -3.39 -24.49 2.96
CA TRP A 576 -2.31 -23.95 2.14
C TRP A 576 -2.38 -22.42 2.06
N GLU A 577 -3.55 -21.86 1.78
CA GLU A 577 -3.72 -20.42 1.61
C GLU A 577 -3.40 -19.64 2.88
N VAL A 578 -3.96 -20.02 4.04
CA VAL A 578 -3.69 -19.31 5.30
C VAL A 578 -2.23 -19.41 5.70
N ASN A 579 -1.58 -20.52 5.39
CA ASN A 579 -0.18 -20.74 5.69
C ASN A 579 0.72 -19.89 4.78
N GLU A 580 0.48 -19.90 3.46
CA GLU A 580 1.21 -19.10 2.48
C GLU A 580 1.07 -17.60 2.78
N MET A 581 -0.16 -17.14 3.07
CA MET A 581 -0.41 -15.74 3.41
C MET A 581 0.26 -15.33 4.73
N ASN A 582 0.25 -16.19 5.76
CA ASN A 582 1.00 -15.92 6.99
C ASN A 582 2.50 -15.82 6.71
N TRP A 583 3.10 -16.77 5.98
CA TRP A 583 4.54 -16.74 5.65
C TRP A 583 4.94 -15.46 4.90
N ARG A 584 4.18 -15.07 3.86
CA ARG A 584 4.46 -13.83 3.11
C ARG A 584 4.38 -12.59 3.99
N CYS A 585 3.38 -12.52 4.87
CA CYS A 585 3.23 -11.41 5.81
C CYS A 585 4.34 -11.39 6.87
N GLU A 586 4.73 -12.56 7.37
CA GLU A 586 5.78 -12.74 8.36
C GLU A 586 7.15 -12.32 7.82
N LEU A 587 7.52 -12.77 6.61
CA LEU A 587 8.77 -12.34 5.96
C LEU A 587 8.82 -10.82 5.79
N ARG A 588 7.69 -10.23 5.37
CA ARG A 588 7.58 -8.79 5.20
C ARG A 588 7.68 -8.03 6.54
N ALA A 589 7.00 -8.51 7.57
CA ALA A 589 7.03 -7.92 8.91
C ALA A 589 8.44 -8.00 9.52
N LEU A 590 9.10 -9.15 9.40
CA LEU A 590 10.47 -9.34 9.88
C LEU A 590 11.44 -8.40 9.15
N ASN A 591 11.34 -8.30 7.83
CA ASN A 591 12.18 -7.40 7.04
C ASN A 591 11.97 -5.92 7.43
N ALA A 592 10.72 -5.49 7.67
CA ALA A 592 10.42 -4.14 8.12
C ALA A 592 10.96 -3.87 9.53
N LEU A 593 10.87 -4.86 10.44
CA LEU A 593 11.40 -4.77 11.80
C LEU A 593 12.93 -4.61 11.81
N ILE A 594 13.64 -5.45 11.05
CA ILE A 594 15.12 -5.48 11.05
C ILE A 594 15.72 -4.24 10.40
N VAL A 595 15.17 -3.81 9.27
CA VAL A 595 15.77 -2.72 8.46
C VAL A 595 15.39 -1.32 9.00
N GLY A 596 14.43 -1.27 9.92
CA GLY A 596 14.03 -0.07 10.66
C GLY A 596 12.96 0.77 9.96
N ALA A 597 12.12 1.43 10.77
CA ALA A 597 11.00 2.27 10.33
C ALA A 597 11.37 3.75 10.06
N GLU A 598 12.59 4.19 10.39
CA GLU A 598 13.02 5.60 10.28
C GLU A 598 13.34 6.07 8.84
N ARG A 599 13.01 5.26 7.83
CA ARG A 599 13.30 5.56 6.43
C ARG A 599 12.16 6.36 5.80
N SER A 600 12.47 7.11 4.74
CA SER A 600 11.44 7.81 3.96
C SER A 600 10.43 6.82 3.37
N GLU A 601 9.18 7.28 3.17
CA GLU A 601 8.09 6.48 2.59
C GLU A 601 8.48 5.83 1.24
N TRP A 602 9.29 6.53 0.44
CA TRP A 602 9.81 6.01 -0.82
C TRP A 602 10.66 4.76 -0.64
N VAL A 603 11.62 4.81 0.28
CA VAL A 603 12.52 3.68 0.55
C VAL A 603 11.73 2.50 1.13
N ARG A 604 10.71 2.80 1.96
CA ARG A 604 9.78 1.78 2.46
C ARG A 604 9.06 1.07 1.31
N TRP A 605 8.47 1.80 0.37
CA TRP A 605 7.76 1.19 -0.77
C TRP A 605 8.69 0.39 -1.69
N GLU A 606 9.89 0.90 -1.98
CA GLU A 606 10.89 0.15 -2.74
C GLU A 606 11.26 -1.18 -2.06
N GLN A 607 11.38 -1.15 -0.74
CA GLN A 607 11.68 -2.33 0.05
C GLN A 607 10.50 -3.32 0.09
N GLU A 608 9.28 -2.84 0.29
CA GLU A 608 8.08 -3.68 0.24
C GLU A 608 7.94 -4.35 -1.12
N GLN A 609 8.16 -3.59 -2.19
CA GLN A 609 8.17 -4.09 -3.55
C GLN A 609 9.25 -5.16 -3.79
N ALA A 610 10.45 -4.96 -3.22
CA ALA A 610 11.54 -5.93 -3.33
C ALA A 610 11.19 -7.26 -2.64
N VAL A 611 10.46 -7.22 -1.51
CA VAL A 611 10.01 -8.44 -0.81
C VAL A 611 9.11 -9.31 -1.68
N CYS A 612 8.25 -8.69 -2.49
CA CYS A 612 7.36 -9.43 -3.39
C CYS A 612 8.09 -10.26 -4.46
N GLY A 613 9.36 -9.92 -4.75
CA GLY A 613 10.22 -10.72 -5.65
C GLY A 613 10.40 -12.17 -5.20
N VAL A 614 10.22 -12.46 -3.90
CA VAL A 614 10.40 -13.79 -3.32
C VAL A 614 9.34 -14.79 -3.79
N TRP A 615 8.12 -14.34 -4.07
CA TRP A 615 7.02 -15.18 -4.55
C TRP A 615 6.49 -14.71 -5.91
N GLN A 616 7.31 -13.95 -6.64
CA GLN A 616 6.91 -13.35 -7.90
C GLN A 616 6.73 -14.42 -9.00
N GLU A 617 5.55 -14.43 -9.61
CA GLU A 617 5.22 -15.29 -10.77
C GLU A 617 5.25 -14.51 -12.09
N ALA A 618 4.65 -13.32 -12.12
CA ALA A 618 4.55 -12.43 -13.27
C ALA A 618 5.51 -11.23 -13.15
N LEU A 619 5.71 -10.46 -14.22
CA LEU A 619 6.62 -9.31 -14.23
C LEU A 619 6.17 -8.14 -13.32
N ALA A 620 4.91 -8.12 -12.88
CA ALA A 620 4.36 -7.08 -12.02
C ALA A 620 3.62 -7.72 -10.82
N VAL A 621 4.08 -7.40 -9.61
CA VAL A 621 3.49 -7.82 -8.34
C VAL A 621 3.67 -6.65 -7.36
N THR A 622 2.68 -6.31 -6.54
CA THR A 622 2.83 -5.24 -5.52
C THR A 622 2.90 -5.77 -4.10
N GLY A 623 3.14 -4.87 -3.14
CA GLY A 623 3.07 -5.15 -1.70
C GLY A 623 1.75 -5.80 -1.26
N HIS A 624 0.64 -5.59 -1.98
CA HIS A 624 -0.64 -6.24 -1.69
C HIS A 624 -0.60 -7.75 -1.91
N SER A 625 0.25 -8.25 -2.81
CA SER A 625 0.37 -9.69 -3.14
C SER A 625 0.70 -10.61 -1.96
N ALA A 626 1.21 -10.07 -0.85
CA ALA A 626 1.42 -10.83 0.38
C ALA A 626 0.09 -11.36 0.96
N LEU A 627 -1.01 -10.65 0.73
CA LEU A 627 -2.35 -10.95 1.25
C LEU A 627 -3.23 -11.72 0.27
N PHE A 628 -2.73 -11.97 -0.94
CA PHE A 628 -3.50 -12.58 -2.02
C PHE A 628 -2.71 -13.70 -2.67
N CYS A 629 -3.16 -14.93 -2.43
CA CYS A 629 -2.67 -16.12 -3.10
C CYS A 629 -3.75 -16.64 -4.03
N SER A 630 -3.43 -16.83 -5.31
CA SER A 630 -4.36 -17.38 -6.30
C SER A 630 -4.40 -18.90 -6.20
N GLY A 631 -5.58 -19.51 -6.41
CA GLY A 631 -5.67 -20.95 -6.66
C GLY A 631 -4.87 -21.40 -7.89
N GLN A 632 -4.54 -20.47 -8.79
CA GLN A 632 -3.73 -20.71 -9.99
C GLN A 632 -2.24 -20.37 -9.81
N SER A 633 -1.83 -19.97 -8.60
CA SER A 633 -0.44 -19.67 -8.25
C SER A 633 0.44 -20.87 -8.62
N LYS A 634 1.39 -20.67 -9.55
CA LYS A 634 2.36 -21.70 -9.96
C LYS A 634 3.62 -21.68 -9.09
N PHE A 635 3.81 -20.64 -8.29
CA PHE A 635 4.93 -20.54 -7.38
C PHE A 635 4.83 -21.60 -6.27
N CYS A 636 5.94 -22.29 -6.06
CA CYS A 636 6.13 -23.31 -5.06
C CYS A 636 7.62 -23.35 -4.74
N TRP A 637 8.03 -23.68 -3.52
CA TRP A 637 9.43 -23.92 -3.18
C TRP A 637 9.87 -25.35 -3.56
N THR A 638 9.75 -25.71 -4.85
CA THR A 638 10.05 -27.04 -5.40
C THR A 638 11.48 -27.51 -5.08
N PRO A 639 11.67 -28.63 -4.36
CA PRO A 639 13.01 -29.16 -4.04
C PRO A 639 13.87 -29.40 -5.28
N VAL A 640 15.19 -29.32 -5.14
CA VAL A 640 16.14 -29.49 -6.25
C VAL A 640 16.07 -30.88 -6.90
N ILE A 641 15.60 -31.89 -6.15
CA ILE A 641 15.39 -33.26 -6.65
C ILE A 641 14.21 -33.39 -7.62
N GLU A 642 13.38 -32.36 -7.76
CA GLU A 642 12.18 -32.37 -8.60
C GLU A 642 12.31 -31.43 -9.81
N ASP A 643 11.65 -31.80 -10.90
CA ASP A 643 11.61 -30.99 -12.12
C ASP A 643 11.05 -29.58 -11.87
N GLY A 644 11.65 -28.60 -12.54
CA GLY A 644 11.22 -27.20 -12.49
C GLY A 644 11.79 -26.39 -11.32
N TRP A 645 12.67 -26.94 -10.49
CA TRP A 645 13.34 -26.19 -9.42
C TRP A 645 14.08 -24.95 -9.92
N GLN A 646 14.65 -24.98 -11.13
CA GLN A 646 15.39 -23.85 -11.73
C GLN A 646 14.51 -22.61 -11.92
N GLN A 647 13.18 -22.79 -12.04
CA GLN A 647 12.24 -21.68 -12.21
C GLN A 647 12.23 -20.74 -10.99
N ARG A 648 12.71 -21.23 -9.84
CA ARG A 648 12.79 -20.50 -8.56
C ARG A 648 14.07 -19.73 -8.37
N GLY A 649 15.03 -19.77 -9.31
CA GLY A 649 16.30 -19.07 -9.14
C GLY A 649 16.13 -17.57 -8.87
N ARG A 650 15.21 -16.92 -9.59
CA ARG A 650 14.85 -15.50 -9.34
C ARG A 650 14.28 -15.27 -7.94
N ASN A 651 13.51 -16.23 -7.43
CA ASN A 651 12.83 -16.15 -6.14
C ASN A 651 13.83 -16.31 -4.98
N LEU A 652 14.75 -17.28 -5.11
CA LEU A 652 15.85 -17.45 -4.15
C LEU A 652 16.79 -16.22 -4.16
N THR A 653 17.16 -15.70 -5.33
CA THR A 653 17.96 -14.47 -5.42
C THR A 653 17.26 -13.28 -4.76
N ALA A 654 15.95 -13.12 -4.96
CA ALA A 654 15.19 -12.09 -4.28
C ALA A 654 15.19 -12.29 -2.75
N PHE A 655 15.03 -13.53 -2.28
CA PHE A 655 15.03 -13.89 -0.86
C PHE A 655 16.36 -13.55 -0.19
N ILE A 656 17.47 -13.96 -0.81
CA ILE A 656 18.84 -13.65 -0.37
C ILE A 656 19.08 -12.13 -0.41
N ARG A 657 18.62 -11.43 -1.44
CA ARG A 657 18.79 -9.96 -1.57
C ARG A 657 18.11 -9.20 -0.45
N ILE A 658 16.93 -9.61 0.00
CA ILE A 658 16.24 -8.97 1.13
C ILE A 658 17.06 -9.17 2.41
N MET A 659 17.47 -10.41 2.67
CA MET A 659 18.26 -10.77 3.85
C MET A 659 19.66 -10.17 3.85
N SER A 660 20.22 -9.81 2.69
CA SER A 660 21.54 -9.16 2.59
C SER A 660 21.66 -7.85 3.37
N ARG A 661 20.52 -7.22 3.66
CA ARG A 661 20.41 -5.99 4.45
C ARG A 661 20.27 -6.25 5.95
N TRP A 662 20.14 -7.50 6.37
CA TRP A 662 19.95 -7.88 7.77
C TRP A 662 21.31 -7.99 8.48
N PRO A 663 21.36 -7.71 9.80
CA PRO A 663 22.55 -7.92 10.61
C PRO A 663 23.03 -9.36 10.53
N ASN A 664 24.35 -9.58 10.61
CA ASN A 664 24.97 -10.92 10.61
C ASN A 664 24.67 -11.77 9.37
N PHE A 665 24.35 -11.12 8.23
CA PHE A 665 24.09 -11.83 6.98
C PHE A 665 25.29 -12.71 6.55
N PRO A 666 25.10 -14.02 6.26
CA PRO A 666 26.17 -14.96 5.99
C PRO A 666 27.08 -14.54 4.82
N SER A 667 28.40 -14.62 5.01
CA SER A 667 29.41 -14.30 3.98
C SER A 667 29.26 -15.17 2.73
N THR A 668 29.01 -16.47 2.90
CA THR A 668 28.78 -17.42 1.79
C THR A 668 27.67 -16.97 0.84
N LEU A 669 26.61 -16.34 1.37
CA LEU A 669 25.53 -15.80 0.54
C LEU A 669 25.89 -14.44 -0.07
N ARG A 670 26.66 -13.63 0.65
CA ARG A 670 27.13 -12.31 0.19
C ARG A 670 27.98 -12.43 -1.07
N ASP A 671 28.88 -13.41 -1.10
CA ASP A 671 29.80 -13.65 -2.22
C ASP A 671 29.08 -14.15 -3.50
N ARG A 672 27.81 -14.56 -3.38
CA ARG A 672 27.00 -15.14 -4.47
C ARG A 672 25.76 -14.31 -4.83
N LEU A 673 25.56 -13.14 -4.20
CA LEU A 673 24.35 -12.32 -4.34
C LEU A 673 24.02 -11.89 -5.78
N PHE A 674 25.03 -11.78 -6.64
CA PHE A 674 24.90 -11.36 -8.04
C PHE A 674 25.24 -12.44 -9.06
N THR A 675 25.63 -13.64 -8.59
CA THR A 675 26.15 -14.70 -9.46
C THR A 675 25.25 -15.93 -9.51
N LEU A 676 24.11 -15.92 -8.81
CA LEU A 676 23.10 -16.98 -8.93
C LEU A 676 22.53 -16.97 -10.36
N THR A 677 23.09 -17.80 -11.24
CA THR A 677 22.71 -17.87 -12.66
C THR A 677 21.64 -18.93 -12.90
N LYS A 678 20.98 -18.88 -14.06
CA LYS A 678 20.05 -19.95 -14.48
C LYS A 678 20.72 -21.33 -14.64
N HIS A 679 22.06 -21.40 -14.56
CA HIS A 679 22.87 -22.58 -14.83
C HIS A 679 23.64 -23.08 -13.60
N ASP A 680 23.29 -22.63 -12.39
CA ASP A 680 23.94 -23.12 -11.18
C ASP A 680 23.72 -24.63 -11.01
N GLN A 681 24.73 -25.35 -10.52
CA GLN A 681 24.62 -26.78 -10.28
C GLN A 681 23.57 -27.06 -9.19
N PRO A 682 22.76 -28.13 -9.32
CA PRO A 682 21.73 -28.50 -8.35
C PRO A 682 22.21 -28.45 -6.89
N GLU A 683 23.42 -28.98 -6.63
CA GLU A 683 24.02 -29.05 -5.29
C GLU A 683 24.37 -27.67 -4.72
N GLU A 684 24.88 -26.75 -5.54
CA GLU A 684 25.19 -25.38 -5.09
C GLU A 684 23.89 -24.63 -4.79
N PHE A 685 22.87 -24.80 -5.62
CA PHE A 685 21.56 -24.20 -5.39
C PHE A 685 20.93 -24.68 -4.08
N ASP A 686 20.90 -26.00 -3.86
CA ASP A 686 20.36 -26.59 -2.62
C ASP A 686 21.13 -26.09 -1.40
N ARG A 687 22.47 -26.04 -1.48
CA ARG A 687 23.32 -25.51 -0.42
C ARG A 687 23.02 -24.04 -0.11
N LEU A 688 22.88 -23.19 -1.11
CA LEU A 688 22.60 -21.76 -0.92
C LEU A 688 21.19 -21.54 -0.35
N GLU A 689 20.19 -22.30 -0.83
CA GLU A 689 18.83 -22.29 -0.28
C GLU A 689 18.84 -22.72 1.19
N SER A 690 19.53 -23.81 1.50
CA SER A 690 19.70 -24.36 2.84
C SER A 690 20.26 -23.31 3.82
N ILE A 691 21.34 -22.61 3.46
CA ILE A 691 21.94 -21.54 4.29
C ILE A 691 20.98 -20.34 4.43
N ALA A 692 20.32 -19.95 3.34
CA ALA A 692 19.38 -18.83 3.34
C ALA A 692 18.16 -19.09 4.26
N VAL A 693 17.60 -20.30 4.20
CA VAL A 693 16.47 -20.72 5.02
C VAL A 693 16.86 -20.81 6.50
N ASP A 694 18.04 -21.35 6.82
CA ASP A 694 18.55 -21.37 8.21
C ASP A 694 18.68 -19.97 8.79
N PHE A 695 19.25 -19.05 8.02
CA PHE A 695 19.41 -17.67 8.43
C PHE A 695 18.05 -16.99 8.65
N TYR A 696 17.07 -17.22 7.77
CA TYR A 696 15.71 -16.72 7.94
C TYR A 696 15.06 -17.26 9.22
N VAL A 697 15.04 -18.58 9.41
CA VAL A 697 14.35 -19.23 10.53
C VAL A 697 14.96 -18.82 11.86
N SER A 698 16.30 -18.84 11.96
CA SER A 698 17.00 -18.42 13.19
C SER A 698 16.74 -16.94 13.51
N THR A 699 16.78 -16.06 12.50
CA THR A 699 16.47 -14.65 12.67
C THR A 699 15.02 -14.45 13.12
N PHE A 700 14.06 -15.13 12.49
CA PHE A 700 12.64 -15.03 12.88
C PHE A 700 12.42 -15.45 14.34
N VAL A 701 12.96 -16.60 14.74
CA VAL A 701 12.87 -17.10 16.12
C VAL A 701 13.49 -16.13 17.12
N SER A 702 14.63 -15.51 16.77
CA SER A 702 15.29 -14.53 17.65
C SER A 702 14.42 -13.31 17.95
N GLN A 703 13.59 -12.87 16.98
CA GLN A 703 12.76 -11.67 17.10
C GLN A 703 11.38 -11.95 17.69
N TYR A 704 10.74 -13.04 17.25
CA TYR A 704 9.33 -13.33 17.57
C TYR A 704 9.13 -14.46 18.59
N HIS A 705 10.19 -15.18 18.96
CA HIS A 705 10.18 -16.26 19.95
C HIS A 705 9.13 -17.36 19.71
N ARG A 706 8.79 -17.59 18.44
CA ARG A 706 7.96 -18.70 17.98
C ARG A 706 8.48 -19.20 16.64
N LEU A 707 8.05 -20.40 16.23
CA LEU A 707 8.34 -20.89 14.90
C LEU A 707 7.58 -20.08 13.83
N PRO A 708 8.21 -19.78 12.68
CA PRO A 708 7.54 -19.13 11.56
C PRO A 708 6.54 -20.07 10.88
N CYS A 709 5.53 -19.51 10.22
CA CYS A 709 4.88 -20.19 9.11
C CYS A 709 5.89 -20.28 7.96
N VAL A 710 5.93 -21.44 7.29
CA VAL A 710 6.89 -21.72 6.21
C VAL A 710 6.14 -22.03 4.93
N PRO A 711 6.70 -21.79 3.74
CA PRO A 711 6.01 -22.12 2.51
C PRO A 711 5.79 -23.63 2.40
N LEU A 712 4.54 -24.03 2.16
CA LEU A 712 4.13 -25.43 2.05
C LEU A 712 3.74 -25.76 0.61
N ARG A 713 4.00 -26.99 0.20
CA ARG A 713 3.65 -27.49 -1.14
C ARG A 713 2.24 -28.02 -1.17
N ARG A 714 1.55 -27.71 -2.26
CA ARG A 714 0.27 -28.33 -2.60
C ARG A 714 0.52 -29.74 -3.12
N LEU A 715 -0.24 -30.70 -2.62
CA LEU A 715 -0.30 -32.03 -3.21
C LEU A 715 -1.18 -31.95 -4.45
N VAL A 716 -0.62 -32.23 -5.62
CA VAL A 716 -1.39 -32.32 -6.88
C VAL A 716 -2.22 -33.61 -6.80
N ASN A 717 -3.54 -33.50 -6.86
CA ASN A 717 -4.36 -34.69 -7.05
C ASN A 717 -4.01 -35.28 -8.44
N PRO A 718 -3.80 -36.59 -8.58
CA PRO A 718 -3.76 -37.18 -9.91
C PRO A 718 -5.07 -36.82 -10.65
N PRO A 719 -5.03 -36.53 -11.96
CA PRO A 719 -6.23 -36.20 -12.71
C PRO A 719 -7.25 -37.30 -12.51
N SER A 720 -8.42 -36.92 -11.99
CA SER A 720 -9.58 -37.80 -11.88
C SER A 720 -9.89 -38.34 -13.26
N VAL A 721 -9.70 -39.64 -13.45
CA VAL A 721 -10.15 -40.39 -14.62
C VAL A 721 -11.65 -40.13 -14.75
N LEU A 722 -12.02 -39.27 -15.70
CA LEU A 722 -13.41 -39.10 -16.10
C LEU A 722 -13.88 -40.44 -16.65
N SER A 723 -14.76 -41.09 -15.88
CA SER A 723 -15.80 -42.01 -16.30
C SER A 723 -15.70 -42.54 -17.74
N ALA A 724 -14.95 -43.64 -17.91
CA ALA A 724 -15.23 -44.59 -18.97
C ALA A 724 -16.50 -45.37 -18.56
N SER A 725 -17.67 -44.84 -18.93
CA SER A 725 -18.91 -45.61 -18.94
C SER A 725 -19.84 -45.08 -20.03
N GLU A 726 -19.39 -45.18 -21.28
CA GLU A 726 -20.29 -45.38 -22.41
C GLU A 726 -19.87 -46.69 -23.08
N GLY A 727 -20.60 -47.74 -22.73
CA GLY A 727 -20.39 -49.08 -23.24
C GLY A 727 -21.53 -49.97 -22.78
N MET A 728 -22.42 -50.29 -23.72
CA MET A 728 -23.38 -51.39 -23.72
C MET A 728 -24.71 -51.19 -22.97
N SER A 729 -25.76 -50.87 -23.74
CA SER A 729 -26.90 -51.79 -23.88
C SER A 729 -27.68 -51.50 -25.17
N ALA A 730 -28.09 -52.61 -25.79
CA ALA A 730 -28.85 -52.81 -27.04
C ALA A 730 -30.01 -51.84 -27.32
#